data_AF-A0A452GR66-F1
#
_entry.id   AF-A0A452GR66-F1
#
_cell.length_a   1.000
_cell.length_b   1.000
_cell.length_c   1.000
_cell.angle_alpha   90.00
_cell.angle_beta   90.00
_cell.angle_gamma   90.00
#
_symmetry.space_group_name_H-M   'P 1'
#
loop_
_entity.id
_entity.type
_entity.pdbx_description
1 polymer ?
#
loop_
_entity_poly.entity_id
_entity_poly.type
_entity_poly.pdbx_seq_one_letter_code
_entity_poly.pdbx_strand_id
1 'polypeptide(L)'
;SAQHIPVPLQPGGLCLPPLSSPEPPCFPAGHLIPPAPSPLCPLASLQGNRMAWVSSSPVLWPLWLDPAGQVTGVLSPQPFRMGWALRCRAIVCGQAAVPYLLSRGHCSSWSLIPPPTKGKLRHLHTVFRENIKNSPTSSLGGGCRMGVRGARWWGSGVSNEGYWWGGAPGPGGRMSGGSHGPAPPQVLLREYKLRSYTLNAVSFHFLQEQKEDVQHSIITDLQNGTEQTRRRLAVYCLKDAYLPLRLLEKLMCVINYMEMARVTGVPLGYLLSRGQQVKVVSQLLRQAMKQELVMPVVKSEGGEDYAGATVIEPQKGAKAELQQETDPFKRQVLDGRQLALKVSANSVYGFTGAQVGKLPCLEISQSVTGFGRQMIEKTKQLVESKYTLANGYSADAKVVYGDTDSVMCRLGVPSVAEAMRIGREAATWVSGHFPPPIKLEFEKVYFPYLLISKKRYAGLYFSSSASAHDKMDCKGIETVRRDNCPLVANLINTCLRKLLIDRDPAGAVAHAKEVISDLLCNRVDISQLVITKELTRTAHEYAGHQAHVELAERMRRRDPGSAPSLGDRVPYVIVSAAKGVAAYLKSEDPIYVLENNMPIDTQYYLEQQLAKPLLRVFEPILGEGRAESVLLRGEHTRCKTVLTSRVGGLMAFATKRSTCLGCRASLPHHGAVCKFCVEHQSELYQKEVSHLAALEEKFSRLWTQCQRCQGSLHEDVLCTSRDCPIFYMRKKVQKDLDDQERLVARFGPPTW
;
A
#
# COMPACT_ATOMS: atom_id res chain seq x y z
N SER A 1 -7.53 56.26 -30.15
CA SER A 1 -7.77 56.61 -31.57
C SER A 1 -8.22 55.34 -32.28
N ALA A 2 -9.51 55.03 -32.21
CA ALA A 2 -10.48 55.11 -33.33
C ALA A 2 -10.42 53.82 -34.20
N GLN A 3 -11.35 52.86 -34.03
CA GLN A 3 -12.67 52.75 -34.74
C GLN A 3 -12.46 52.28 -36.21
N HIS A 4 -13.12 51.28 -36.81
CA HIS A 4 -14.51 50.79 -36.77
C HIS A 4 -14.63 49.39 -37.45
N ILE A 5 -15.61 48.59 -37.00
CA ILE A 5 -16.31 47.44 -37.65
C ILE A 5 -17.54 48.02 -38.42
N PRO A 6 -18.10 47.50 -39.56
CA PRO A 6 -18.98 46.29 -39.74
C PRO A 6 -18.88 45.49 -41.09
N VAL A 7 -19.09 44.15 -41.18
CA VAL A 7 -20.36 43.32 -41.33
C VAL A 7 -21.05 43.56 -42.72
N PRO A 8 -21.76 42.64 -43.46
CA PRO A 8 -22.47 41.40 -43.03
C PRO A 8 -22.57 40.13 -43.96
N LEU A 9 -23.02 39.03 -43.30
CA LEU A 9 -24.10 38.07 -43.62
C LEU A 9 -24.05 37.07 -44.81
N GLN A 10 -24.18 35.79 -44.44
CA GLN A 10 -24.79 34.69 -45.22
C GLN A 10 -26.32 34.90 -45.37
N PRO A 11 -27.01 34.12 -46.24
CA PRO A 11 -27.66 32.89 -45.74
C PRO A 11 -27.79 31.71 -46.76
N GLY A 12 -27.70 30.48 -46.22
CA GLY A 12 -28.66 29.37 -46.44
C GLY A 12 -28.65 28.54 -47.74
N GLY A 13 -28.62 27.20 -47.60
CA GLY A 13 -29.13 26.28 -48.64
C GLY A 13 -28.60 24.84 -48.61
N LEU A 14 -29.38 23.94 -48.00
CA LEU A 14 -29.28 22.47 -47.92
C LEU A 14 -29.03 21.69 -49.24
N CYS A 15 -28.32 20.55 -49.19
CA CYS A 15 -28.85 19.19 -49.51
C CYS A 15 -27.76 18.07 -49.60
N LEU A 16 -27.99 17.00 -48.82
CA LEU A 16 -27.63 15.57 -48.90
C LEU A 16 -26.60 15.04 -49.93
N PRO A 17 -25.71 14.10 -49.54
CA PRO A 17 -25.13 13.10 -50.45
C PRO A 17 -25.68 11.68 -50.22
N PRO A 18 -25.67 10.80 -51.25
CA PRO A 18 -26.28 9.47 -51.20
C PRO A 18 -25.35 8.37 -50.65
N LEU A 19 -26.00 7.32 -50.15
CA LEU A 19 -25.47 6.02 -49.76
C LEU A 19 -25.03 5.18 -50.98
N SER A 20 -23.86 4.54 -50.89
CA SER A 20 -23.56 3.30 -51.64
C SER A 20 -22.55 2.43 -50.88
N SER A 21 -22.90 1.15 -50.75
CA SER A 21 -22.25 0.03 -50.07
C SER A 21 -20.86 -0.37 -50.60
N PRO A 22 -20.11 -1.19 -49.84
CA PRO A 22 -19.45 -2.33 -50.48
C PRO A 22 -19.56 -3.65 -49.69
N GLU A 23 -19.89 -4.72 -50.41
CA GLU A 23 -19.77 -6.13 -50.02
C GLU A 23 -18.41 -6.72 -50.51
N PRO A 24 -18.00 -7.92 -50.02
CA PRO A 24 -16.60 -8.36 -49.93
C PRO A 24 -16.13 -9.25 -51.11
N PRO A 25 -14.81 -9.51 -51.28
CA PRO A 25 -14.33 -10.45 -52.28
C PRO A 25 -14.13 -11.87 -51.71
N CYS A 26 -14.43 -12.84 -52.57
CA CYS A 26 -14.37 -14.29 -52.35
C CYS A 26 -13.25 -14.95 -53.19
N PHE A 27 -12.59 -15.98 -52.60
CA PHE A 27 -12.00 -17.21 -53.18
C PHE A 27 -10.67 -17.16 -54.00
N PRO A 28 -9.86 -18.26 -54.06
CA PRO A 28 -10.28 -19.67 -54.17
C PRO A 28 -9.55 -20.76 -53.34
N ALA A 29 -10.12 -21.96 -53.50
CA ALA A 29 -9.92 -23.21 -52.78
C ALA A 29 -8.72 -24.06 -53.23
N GLY A 30 -8.30 -24.99 -52.35
CA GLY A 30 -7.42 -26.12 -52.66
C GLY A 30 -7.58 -27.23 -51.62
N HIS A 31 -8.17 -28.35 -52.02
CA HIS A 31 -8.33 -29.60 -51.27
C HIS A 31 -6.99 -30.30 -50.96
N LEU A 32 -6.91 -31.04 -49.83
CA LEU A 32 -6.62 -32.49 -49.76
C LEU A 32 -6.52 -33.00 -48.29
N ILE A 33 -7.04 -34.21 -48.09
CA ILE A 33 -7.21 -35.02 -46.85
C ILE A 33 -6.02 -36.03 -46.72
N PRO A 34 -5.72 -36.61 -45.54
CA PRO A 34 -4.39 -37.10 -45.11
C PRO A 34 -4.15 -38.60 -45.39
N PRO A 35 -2.99 -39.19 -45.00
CA PRO A 35 -2.99 -40.10 -43.84
C PRO A 35 -1.65 -40.28 -43.06
N ALA A 36 -1.70 -40.88 -41.86
CA ALA A 36 -0.61 -41.62 -41.17
C ALA A 36 -0.68 -43.14 -41.55
N PRO A 37 0.22 -44.11 -41.20
CA PRO A 37 1.35 -44.14 -40.23
C PRO A 37 2.66 -44.87 -40.74
N SER A 38 3.66 -44.97 -39.84
CA SER A 38 4.95 -45.72 -39.81
C SER A 38 4.95 -47.18 -40.37
N PRO A 39 6.08 -47.85 -40.79
CA PRO A 39 7.19 -48.28 -39.90
C PRO A 39 8.62 -48.62 -40.48
N LEU A 40 9.59 -48.84 -39.57
CA LEU A 40 10.77 -49.76 -39.54
C LEU A 40 12.10 -49.50 -40.33
N CYS A 41 13.19 -49.59 -39.53
CA CYS A 41 14.67 -49.79 -39.69
C CYS A 41 15.16 -50.81 -40.79
N PRO A 42 16.49 -50.94 -41.12
CA PRO A 42 17.66 -50.86 -40.21
C PRO A 42 19.06 -50.37 -40.73
N LEU A 43 19.96 -50.17 -39.73
CA LEU A 43 21.44 -50.38 -39.67
C LEU A 43 22.41 -49.62 -40.61
N ALA A 44 23.27 -48.75 -40.02
CA ALA A 44 24.70 -49.05 -39.79
C ALA A 44 25.43 -47.92 -39.00
N SER A 45 26.37 -48.37 -38.17
CA SER A 45 27.25 -47.71 -37.20
C SER A 45 28.11 -46.52 -37.65
N LEU A 46 28.35 -45.55 -36.74
CA LEU A 46 29.67 -45.31 -36.12
C LEU A 46 29.67 -44.10 -35.13
N GLN A 47 30.02 -44.44 -33.89
CA GLN A 47 30.66 -43.68 -32.79
C GLN A 47 30.69 -42.14 -32.76
N GLY A 48 30.24 -41.59 -31.62
CA GLY A 48 31.11 -40.74 -30.78
C GLY A 48 30.79 -39.24 -30.65
N ASN A 49 30.23 -38.87 -29.49
CA ASN A 49 30.31 -37.57 -28.81
C ASN A 49 29.63 -36.33 -29.43
N ARG A 50 28.39 -36.05 -28.95
CA ARG A 50 27.78 -34.71 -29.02
C ARG A 50 28.17 -33.86 -27.81
N MET A 51 28.89 -32.77 -28.11
CA MET A 51 28.88 -31.53 -27.35
C MET A 51 27.47 -30.95 -27.31
N ALA A 52 26.99 -30.57 -26.12
CA ALA A 52 25.90 -29.62 -25.95
C ALA A 52 26.49 -28.33 -25.35
N TRP A 53 26.40 -27.25 -26.12
CA TRP A 53 26.79 -25.91 -25.74
C TRP A 53 25.82 -25.36 -24.70
N VAL A 54 26.34 -25.03 -23.52
CA VAL A 54 25.68 -24.17 -22.52
C VAL A 54 25.99 -22.72 -22.90
N SER A 55 24.95 -21.95 -23.18
CA SER A 55 25.04 -20.49 -23.36
C SER A 55 25.54 -19.85 -22.07
N SER A 56 26.72 -19.26 -22.16
CA SER A 56 27.43 -18.56 -21.11
C SER A 56 27.23 -17.06 -21.29
N SER A 57 26.78 -16.37 -20.23
CA SER A 57 27.07 -14.94 -20.02
C SER A 57 28.05 -14.86 -18.84
N PRO A 58 29.23 -14.23 -18.99
CA PRO A 58 30.24 -14.19 -17.94
C PRO A 58 29.93 -13.08 -16.93
N VAL A 59 29.76 -13.46 -15.66
CA VAL A 59 29.93 -12.52 -14.54
C VAL A 59 31.43 -12.45 -14.26
N LEU A 60 32.06 -11.35 -14.66
CA LEU A 60 33.42 -10.99 -14.25
C LEU A 60 33.39 -10.60 -12.76
N TRP A 61 34.01 -11.41 -11.91
CA TRP A 61 34.23 -11.10 -10.49
C TRP A 61 35.60 -10.42 -10.35
N PRO A 62 35.70 -9.22 -9.74
CA PRO A 62 37.00 -8.63 -9.43
C PRO A 62 37.66 -9.40 -8.27
N LEU A 63 38.86 -9.93 -8.52
CA LEU A 63 39.78 -10.44 -7.51
C LEU A 63 40.28 -9.26 -6.66
N TRP A 64 40.04 -9.31 -5.35
CA TRP A 64 40.63 -8.36 -4.40
C TRP A 64 41.95 -8.93 -3.87
N LEU A 65 43.04 -8.22 -4.14
CA LEU A 65 44.34 -8.45 -3.52
C LEU A 65 44.41 -7.68 -2.20
N ASP A 66 44.94 -8.29 -1.15
CA ASP A 66 45.33 -7.59 0.08
C ASP A 66 46.52 -6.66 -0.21
N PRO A 67 46.82 -5.64 0.63
CA PRO A 67 47.90 -4.66 0.40
C PRO A 67 49.32 -5.26 0.26
N ALA A 68 49.48 -6.56 0.52
CA ALA A 68 50.74 -7.30 0.41
C ALA A 68 50.77 -8.32 -0.75
N GLY A 69 49.75 -8.40 -1.61
CA GLY A 69 49.84 -9.12 -2.88
C GLY A 69 49.96 -10.66 -2.80
N GLN A 70 49.42 -11.32 -1.77
CA GLN A 70 49.35 -12.79 -1.70
C GLN A 70 47.91 -13.33 -1.83
N VAL A 71 47.76 -14.40 -2.62
CA VAL A 71 46.52 -15.18 -2.78
C VAL A 71 46.41 -16.19 -1.64
N THR A 72 45.37 -16.09 -0.80
CA THR A 72 45.10 -17.06 0.27
C THR A 72 43.89 -17.94 -0.06
N GLY A 73 44.14 -19.24 -0.23
CA GLY A 73 43.17 -20.33 0.04
C GLY A 73 42.18 -20.72 -1.05
N VAL A 74 42.40 -21.90 -1.65
CA VAL A 74 41.43 -22.63 -2.49
C VAL A 74 40.43 -23.35 -1.58
N LEU A 75 39.16 -22.94 -1.61
CA LEU A 75 38.04 -23.73 -1.08
C LEU A 75 37.51 -24.64 -2.20
N SER A 76 37.68 -25.95 -2.06
CA SER A 76 37.11 -26.94 -2.98
C SER A 76 35.57 -26.98 -2.86
N PRO A 77 34.84 -27.32 -3.94
CA PRO A 77 33.39 -27.29 -3.94
C PRO A 77 32.83 -28.55 -3.26
N GLN A 78 32.47 -28.43 -1.99
CA GLN A 78 31.52 -29.36 -1.36
C GLN A 78 30.09 -28.94 -1.78
N PRO A 79 29.27 -29.82 -2.37
CA PRO A 79 27.89 -29.49 -2.64
C PRO A 79 27.14 -29.34 -1.32
N PHE A 80 26.65 -28.13 -1.04
CA PHE A 80 25.69 -27.86 0.02
C PHE A 80 24.42 -28.69 -0.24
N ARG A 81 24.34 -29.88 0.36
CA ARG A 81 23.08 -30.63 0.51
C ARG A 81 22.21 -29.87 1.50
N MET A 82 21.43 -28.93 0.97
CA MET A 82 20.33 -28.30 1.69
C MET A 82 19.29 -29.39 1.99
N GLY A 83 19.23 -29.83 3.26
CA GLY A 83 18.30 -30.84 3.78
C GLY A 83 16.85 -30.38 3.87
N TRP A 84 16.34 -29.73 2.82
CA TRP A 84 14.93 -29.34 2.67
C TRP A 84 14.18 -30.18 1.60
N ALA A 85 14.87 -31.12 0.93
CA ALA A 85 14.32 -31.90 -0.17
C ALA A 85 13.84 -33.33 0.19
N LEU A 86 13.95 -33.79 1.44
CA LEU A 86 13.61 -35.18 1.83
C LEU A 86 12.41 -35.32 2.79
N ARG A 87 11.69 -34.23 3.09
CA ARG A 87 10.41 -34.29 3.85
C ARG A 87 9.16 -33.93 3.06
N CYS A 88 9.28 -33.55 1.78
CA CYS A 88 8.12 -33.30 0.92
C CYS A 88 7.65 -34.51 0.10
N ARG A 89 8.34 -35.67 0.19
CA ARG A 89 7.95 -36.91 -0.52
C ARG A 89 7.14 -37.90 0.32
N ALA A 90 6.71 -37.53 1.53
CA ALA A 90 5.97 -38.42 2.44
C ALA A 90 4.63 -37.84 2.96
N ILE A 91 4.13 -36.74 2.38
CA ILE A 91 2.83 -36.14 2.75
C ILE A 91 1.77 -36.34 1.64
N VAL A 92 2.12 -37.03 0.55
CA VAL A 92 1.20 -37.41 -0.53
C VAL A 92 1.23 -38.93 -0.70
N CYS A 93 0.59 -39.65 0.23
CA CYS A 93 0.05 -41.00 0.02
C CYS A 93 -0.68 -41.44 1.28
N GLY A 94 -1.93 -41.00 1.43
CA GLY A 94 -2.88 -41.54 2.39
C GLY A 94 -4.00 -42.25 1.64
N GLN A 95 -3.80 -43.56 1.44
CA GLN A 95 -4.80 -44.60 1.14
C GLN A 95 -5.66 -44.51 -0.13
N ALA A 96 -5.33 -45.38 -1.09
CA ALA A 96 -6.34 -46.19 -1.78
C ALA A 96 -5.78 -47.62 -1.89
N ALA A 97 -6.32 -48.53 -1.10
CA ALA A 97 -6.07 -49.96 -1.24
C ALA A 97 -6.99 -50.51 -2.34
N VAL A 98 -6.40 -51.09 -3.39
CA VAL A 98 -7.08 -51.96 -4.35
C VAL A 98 -6.19 -53.20 -4.53
N PRO A 99 -6.69 -54.43 -4.35
CA PRO A 99 -5.86 -55.63 -4.37
C PRO A 99 -5.90 -56.27 -5.77
N TYR A 100 -4.76 -56.45 -6.44
CA TYR A 100 -4.63 -57.45 -7.51
C TYR A 100 -3.17 -57.95 -7.66
N LEU A 101 -2.98 -59.19 -7.17
CA LEU A 101 -2.33 -60.35 -7.81
C LEU A 101 -0.99 -60.24 -8.59
N LEU A 102 -0.12 -61.22 -8.25
CA LEU A 102 0.99 -61.83 -9.04
C LEU A 102 2.30 -61.01 -9.07
N SER A 103 3.51 -61.56 -8.90
CA SER A 103 4.01 -62.94 -8.81
C SER A 103 5.42 -62.94 -8.20
N ARG A 104 5.80 -64.09 -7.63
CA ARG A 104 7.07 -64.49 -7.04
C ARG A 104 8.32 -64.16 -7.87
N GLY A 105 9.46 -63.94 -7.19
CA GLY A 105 10.80 -64.16 -7.74
C GLY A 105 11.94 -63.72 -6.82
N HIS A 106 12.63 -64.72 -6.23
CA HIS A 106 14.00 -64.82 -5.69
C HIS A 106 14.95 -63.58 -5.75
N CYS A 107 15.91 -63.34 -4.85
CA CYS A 107 16.75 -64.26 -4.06
C CYS A 107 17.57 -63.48 -3.00
N SER A 108 17.93 -64.15 -1.89
CA SER A 108 19.18 -64.11 -1.07
C SER A 108 20.11 -62.89 -1.15
N SER A 109 20.81 -62.40 -0.13
CA SER A 109 21.28 -62.84 1.20
C SER A 109 21.95 -61.59 1.82
N TRP A 110 22.11 -61.41 3.13
CA TRP A 110 23.36 -61.68 3.89
C TRP A 110 23.12 -61.35 5.38
N SER A 111 23.15 -62.41 6.20
CA SER A 111 23.90 -62.63 7.47
C SER A 111 24.18 -61.48 8.47
N LEU A 112 23.30 -61.34 9.47
CA LEU A 112 23.46 -61.60 10.94
C LEU A 112 24.85 -61.66 11.67
N ILE A 113 24.87 -61.09 12.90
CA ILE A 113 25.63 -61.41 14.17
C ILE A 113 26.78 -60.43 14.59
N PRO A 114 27.02 -60.04 15.88
CA PRO A 114 26.15 -59.55 16.99
C PRO A 114 26.84 -58.36 17.79
N PRO A 115 26.35 -57.88 18.96
CA PRO A 115 26.94 -56.73 19.69
C PRO A 115 27.82 -57.12 20.90
N PRO A 116 28.72 -56.25 21.41
CA PRO A 116 29.35 -56.46 22.70
C PRO A 116 28.78 -55.59 23.83
N THR A 117 28.96 -56.12 25.03
CA THR A 117 28.33 -55.85 26.32
C THR A 117 29.06 -54.84 27.23
N LYS A 118 28.25 -54.22 28.11
CA LYS A 118 28.45 -53.51 29.40
C LYS A 118 29.84 -53.51 30.08
N GLY A 119 30.20 -52.36 30.67
CA GLY A 119 31.13 -52.27 31.82
C GLY A 119 31.44 -50.88 32.41
N LYS A 120 30.83 -50.59 33.59
CA LYS A 120 31.27 -49.76 34.76
C LYS A 120 31.16 -48.21 34.80
N LEU A 121 30.03 -47.77 35.38
CA LEU A 121 29.80 -46.88 36.55
C LEU A 121 30.93 -46.04 37.20
N ARG A 122 30.62 -44.75 37.48
CA ARG A 122 30.69 -43.95 38.75
C ARG A 122 30.59 -42.44 38.37
N HIS A 123 29.92 -41.47 39.02
CA HIS A 123 29.15 -41.37 40.27
C HIS A 123 28.41 -39.99 40.33
N LEU A 124 27.29 -39.91 41.10
CA LEU A 124 26.68 -38.76 41.82
C LEU A 124 26.08 -37.59 40.98
N HIS A 125 24.76 -37.26 40.92
CA HIS A 125 23.68 -37.12 41.93
C HIS A 125 24.17 -36.35 43.18
N THR A 126 23.74 -35.11 43.48
CA THR A 126 22.40 -34.64 43.91
C THR A 126 22.50 -33.09 43.99
N VAL A 127 21.46 -32.28 43.79
CA VAL A 127 20.69 -31.52 44.81
C VAL A 127 19.75 -30.57 44.03
N PHE A 128 18.58 -30.28 44.60
CA PHE A 128 17.50 -29.37 44.17
C PHE A 128 16.32 -30.00 43.42
N ARG A 129 15.67 -30.91 44.15
CA ARG A 129 14.21 -30.90 44.32
C ARG A 129 13.92 -30.09 45.59
N GLU A 130 13.16 -29.00 45.51
CA GLU A 130 12.13 -28.61 46.50
C GLU A 130 11.42 -27.31 46.08
N ASN A 131 10.13 -27.23 46.43
CA ASN A 131 9.21 -26.08 46.35
C ASN A 131 8.60 -25.80 44.94
N ILE A 132 7.31 -26.04 44.66
CA ILE A 132 6.11 -25.83 45.48
C ILE A 132 4.98 -26.77 45.05
N LYS A 133 4.38 -27.44 46.05
CA LYS A 133 3.01 -27.95 46.05
C LYS A 133 2.05 -26.76 46.20
N ASN A 134 1.04 -26.66 45.36
CA ASN A 134 -0.35 -26.31 45.74
C ASN A 134 -1.25 -26.40 44.51
N SER A 135 -2.05 -27.46 44.46
CA SER A 135 -3.24 -27.65 43.61
C SER A 135 -4.48 -27.04 44.30
N PRO A 136 -5.59 -26.73 43.60
CA PRO A 136 -6.60 -27.75 43.23
C PRO A 136 -7.04 -27.64 41.74
N THR A 137 -6.87 -28.67 40.92
CA THR A 137 -7.85 -29.74 40.57
C THR A 137 -9.16 -29.27 39.91
N SER A 138 -9.28 -29.52 38.60
CA SER A 138 -10.40 -30.23 37.95
C SER A 138 -10.01 -30.53 36.49
N SER A 139 -9.51 -31.75 36.25
CA SER A 139 -10.22 -32.86 35.57
C SER A 139 -10.45 -32.63 34.07
N LEU A 140 -9.67 -33.32 33.24
CA LEU A 140 -10.13 -34.19 32.14
C LEU A 140 -8.91 -34.92 31.54
N GLY A 141 -9.04 -36.23 31.37
CA GLY A 141 -7.95 -37.17 31.14
C GLY A 141 -7.16 -36.95 29.85
N GLY A 142 -5.84 -36.94 29.97
CA GLY A 142 -4.90 -36.96 28.85
C GLY A 142 -4.22 -38.33 28.77
N GLY A 143 -4.61 -39.14 27.79
CA GLY A 143 -3.79 -40.25 27.31
C GLY A 143 -2.61 -39.71 26.52
N CYS A 144 -1.39 -39.98 26.96
CA CYS A 144 -0.14 -39.65 26.26
C CYS A 144 -0.10 -40.32 24.87
N ARG A 145 -0.11 -39.52 23.80
CA ARG A 145 0.49 -39.88 22.50
C ARG A 145 1.56 -38.86 22.14
N MET A 146 2.78 -39.34 21.94
CA MET A 146 3.88 -38.58 21.35
C MET A 146 3.48 -38.08 19.97
N GLY A 147 3.05 -36.82 19.89
CA GLY A 147 2.75 -36.12 18.65
C GLY A 147 4.00 -35.40 18.12
N VAL A 148 4.35 -35.70 16.87
CA VAL A 148 5.28 -34.94 16.02
C VAL A 148 4.78 -33.48 15.97
N ARG A 149 5.39 -32.60 16.76
CA ARG A 149 5.11 -31.15 16.75
C ARG A 149 5.94 -30.48 15.67
N GLY A 150 5.31 -30.23 14.54
CA GLY A 150 5.83 -29.38 13.47
C GLY A 150 4.82 -29.35 12.33
N ALA A 151 4.37 -28.15 11.97
CA ALA A 151 3.38 -27.85 10.93
C ALA A 151 1.90 -28.07 11.30
N ARG A 152 1.35 -27.20 12.16
CA ARG A 152 -0.08 -26.84 12.13
C ARG A 152 -0.32 -25.54 12.90
N TRP A 153 0.06 -24.39 12.35
CA TRP A 153 -0.32 -23.07 12.90
C TRP A 153 -0.30 -22.01 11.79
N TRP A 154 -1.22 -22.11 10.83
CA TRP A 154 -1.72 -21.01 10.00
C TRP A 154 -3.16 -21.40 9.65
N GLY A 155 -4.06 -21.14 10.59
CA GLY A 155 -5.46 -21.58 10.54
C GLY A 155 -6.00 -21.71 11.96
N SER A 156 -6.77 -20.70 12.37
CA SER A 156 -7.66 -20.69 13.54
C SER A 156 -7.01 -20.57 14.93
N GLY A 157 -7.16 -19.37 15.51
CA GLY A 157 -7.37 -19.14 16.96
C GLY A 157 -6.15 -19.07 17.88
N VAL A 158 -5.73 -17.85 18.26
CA VAL A 158 -5.31 -17.55 19.65
C VAL A 158 -5.66 -16.10 19.99
N SER A 159 -6.53 -15.97 20.98
CA SER A 159 -6.87 -14.76 21.73
C SER A 159 -5.80 -14.42 22.78
N ASN A 160 -5.60 -13.10 22.98
CA ASN A 160 -5.12 -12.38 24.17
C ASN A 160 -3.83 -12.80 24.88
N GLU A 161 -2.86 -11.88 24.92
CA GLU A 161 -2.56 -11.08 26.13
C GLU A 161 -1.67 -9.88 25.75
N GLY A 162 -2.16 -8.67 26.04
CA GLY A 162 -1.51 -7.40 25.75
C GLY A 162 -0.67 -6.89 26.91
N TYR A 163 0.46 -6.27 26.59
CA TYR A 163 0.70 -4.82 26.67
C TYR A 163 2.22 -4.58 26.48
N TRP A 164 2.54 -3.37 26.03
CA TRP A 164 3.86 -2.72 25.93
C TRP A 164 4.51 -2.69 24.55
N TRP A 165 4.83 -1.46 24.14
CA TRP A 165 5.31 -0.99 22.83
C TRP A 165 4.18 -0.98 21.80
N GLY A 166 4.27 -0.24 20.70
CA GLY A 166 3.27 -0.35 19.63
C GLY A 166 3.61 -1.43 18.59
N GLY A 167 4.10 -2.64 18.85
CA GLY A 167 4.01 -3.48 20.04
C GLY A 167 4.00 -4.97 19.80
N ALA A 168 3.97 -5.45 18.55
CA ALA A 168 4.07 -6.89 18.31
C ALA A 168 5.54 -7.28 18.06
N PRO A 169 6.19 -8.06 18.95
CA PRO A 169 6.90 -9.22 18.45
C PRO A 169 5.85 -10.12 17.78
N GLY A 170 6.11 -10.58 16.55
CA GLY A 170 5.32 -11.69 16.01
C GLY A 170 5.29 -12.85 17.01
N PRO A 171 4.29 -13.74 16.97
CA PRO A 171 4.19 -14.87 17.89
C PRO A 171 5.55 -15.58 17.95
N GLY A 172 6.22 -15.44 19.09
CA GLY A 172 7.57 -15.92 19.31
C GLY A 172 7.55 -17.42 19.54
N GLY A 173 7.24 -18.18 18.50
CA GLY A 173 7.51 -19.60 18.49
C GLY A 173 9.01 -19.80 18.64
N ARG A 174 9.47 -20.12 19.85
CA ARG A 174 10.90 -20.33 20.12
C ARG A 174 11.31 -21.65 19.46
N MET A 175 11.69 -21.61 18.19
CA MET A 175 12.31 -22.74 17.51
C MET A 175 13.75 -22.84 18.02
N SER A 176 13.96 -23.67 19.04
CA SER A 176 15.28 -24.03 19.55
C SER A 176 16.03 -24.86 18.50
N GLY A 177 16.65 -24.18 17.54
CA GLY A 177 17.42 -24.81 16.47
C GLY A 177 17.72 -23.84 15.32
N GLY A 178 18.52 -22.79 15.58
CA GLY A 178 19.24 -21.98 14.57
C GLY A 178 18.45 -21.25 13.46
N SER A 179 17.15 -21.54 13.30
CA SER A 179 16.37 -21.19 12.12
C SER A 179 15.54 -19.92 12.39
N HIS A 180 16.20 -18.77 12.39
CA HIS A 180 15.53 -17.48 12.47
C HIS A 180 15.34 -16.93 11.05
N GLY A 181 14.25 -17.32 10.39
CA GLY A 181 13.85 -16.70 9.12
C GLY A 181 13.11 -15.38 9.36
N PRO A 182 13.34 -14.33 8.57
CA PRO A 182 12.52 -13.12 8.64
C PRO A 182 11.09 -13.43 8.21
N ALA A 183 10.11 -13.13 9.08
CA ALA A 183 8.71 -13.13 8.69
C ALA A 183 8.45 -11.91 7.78
N PRO A 184 8.07 -12.11 6.50
CA PRO A 184 7.89 -11.01 5.54
C PRO A 184 6.90 -9.91 5.97
N PRO A 185 5.77 -10.21 6.66
CA PRO A 185 4.84 -9.17 7.11
C PRO A 185 5.46 -8.18 8.11
N GLN A 186 6.25 -8.67 9.08
CA GLN A 186 6.91 -7.80 10.06
C GLN A 186 7.93 -6.86 9.41
N VAL A 187 8.62 -7.32 8.37
CA VAL A 187 9.56 -6.47 7.61
C VAL A 187 8.81 -5.33 6.94
N LEU A 188 7.72 -5.66 6.25
CA LEU A 188 6.92 -4.67 5.51
C LEU A 188 6.28 -3.63 6.42
N LEU A 189 5.72 -4.06 7.55
CA LEU A 189 5.12 -3.16 8.55
C LEU A 189 6.13 -2.18 9.15
N ARG A 190 7.41 -2.58 9.26
CA ARG A 190 8.47 -1.75 9.85
C ARG A 190 9.08 -0.78 8.85
N GLU A 191 9.35 -1.23 7.63
CA GLU A 191 10.09 -0.44 6.64
C GLU A 191 9.16 0.43 5.77
N TYR A 192 7.96 -0.08 5.44
CA TYR A 192 7.05 0.59 4.52
C TYR A 192 5.84 1.11 5.25
N LYS A 193 5.46 2.34 4.94
CA LYS A 193 4.17 2.88 5.33
C LYS A 193 3.22 2.65 4.13
N LEU A 194 2.27 1.72 4.22
CA LEU A 194 1.27 1.45 3.16
C LEU A 194 -0.17 1.77 3.61
N ARG A 195 -1.12 1.88 2.67
CA ARG A 195 -2.55 2.04 2.98
C ARG A 195 -3.18 0.75 3.52
N SER A 196 -2.70 -0.40 3.07
CA SER A 196 -3.09 -1.73 3.53
C SER A 196 -1.87 -2.64 3.52
N TYR A 197 -1.81 -3.56 4.47
CA TYR A 197 -0.73 -4.54 4.65
C TYR A 197 -1.19 -5.98 4.38
N THR A 198 -2.38 -6.16 3.79
CA THR A 198 -2.79 -7.48 3.31
C THR A 198 -1.81 -7.97 2.25
N LEU A 199 -1.64 -9.29 2.16
CA LEU A 199 -0.76 -9.88 1.15
C LEU A 199 -1.17 -9.45 -0.27
N ASN A 200 -2.48 -9.29 -0.53
CA ASN A 200 -2.97 -8.81 -1.82
C ASN A 200 -2.53 -7.38 -2.11
N ALA A 201 -2.74 -6.44 -1.17
CA ALA A 201 -2.37 -5.04 -1.37
C ALA A 201 -0.86 -4.85 -1.57
N VAL A 202 -0.06 -5.56 -0.77
CA VAL A 202 1.41 -5.53 -0.86
C VAL A 202 1.90 -6.13 -2.18
N SER A 203 1.35 -7.28 -2.58
CA SER A 203 1.72 -7.93 -3.85
C SER A 203 1.34 -7.06 -5.04
N PHE A 204 0.18 -6.42 -5.01
CA PHE A 204 -0.20 -5.48 -6.06
C PHE A 204 0.73 -4.27 -6.11
N HIS A 205 1.05 -3.68 -4.95
CA HIS A 205 1.93 -2.50 -4.88
C HIS A 205 3.34 -2.77 -5.42
N PHE A 206 3.97 -3.87 -5.00
CA PHE A 206 5.37 -4.14 -5.35
C PHE A 206 5.54 -5.06 -6.57
N LEU A 207 4.69 -6.08 -6.73
CA LEU A 207 4.79 -7.05 -7.81
C LEU A 207 3.87 -6.74 -9.00
N GLN A 208 2.89 -5.83 -8.84
CA GLN A 208 1.81 -5.61 -9.81
C GLN A 208 0.97 -6.88 -10.05
N GLU A 209 0.91 -7.75 -9.04
CA GLU A 209 0.17 -9.01 -9.09
C GLU A 209 -0.98 -8.97 -8.09
N GLN A 210 -2.18 -9.31 -8.56
CA GLN A 210 -3.34 -9.47 -7.70
C GLN A 210 -3.52 -10.95 -7.32
N LYS A 211 -3.98 -11.13 -6.09
CA LYS A 211 -4.36 -12.41 -5.50
C LYS A 211 -5.90 -12.47 -5.46
N GLU A 212 -6.46 -13.63 -5.81
CA GLU A 212 -7.85 -13.94 -5.46
C GLU A 212 -7.92 -14.09 -3.93
N ASP A 213 -8.80 -13.36 -3.26
CA ASP A 213 -8.94 -13.42 -1.80
C ASP A 213 -10.22 -14.18 -1.46
N VAL A 214 -10.10 -15.45 -1.08
CA VAL A 214 -11.24 -16.34 -0.84
C VAL A 214 -11.72 -16.19 0.60
N GLN A 215 -13.03 -15.98 0.80
CA GLN A 215 -13.61 -15.83 2.13
C GLN A 215 -13.45 -17.10 2.97
N HIS A 216 -13.08 -16.93 4.25
CA HIS A 216 -12.84 -18.02 5.20
C HIS A 216 -13.99 -19.03 5.34
N SER A 217 -15.25 -18.59 5.27
CA SER A 217 -16.42 -19.48 5.36
C SER A 217 -16.45 -20.50 4.21
N ILE A 218 -16.10 -20.07 3.00
CA ILE A 218 -16.15 -20.88 1.78
C ILE A 218 -15.03 -21.92 1.73
N ILE A 219 -13.92 -21.69 2.45
CA ILE A 219 -12.77 -22.61 2.47
C ILE A 219 -13.17 -24.00 3.00
N THR A 220 -14.03 -24.05 4.01
CA THR A 220 -14.52 -25.32 4.59
C THR A 220 -15.32 -26.11 3.55
N ASP A 221 -16.17 -25.44 2.79
CA ASP A 221 -17.00 -26.05 1.76
C ASP A 221 -16.13 -26.54 0.59
N LEU A 222 -15.13 -25.76 0.16
CA LEU A 222 -14.18 -26.17 -0.87
C LEU A 222 -13.34 -27.38 -0.45
N GLN A 223 -12.97 -27.46 0.83
CA GLN A 223 -12.21 -28.59 1.37
C GLN A 223 -13.05 -29.88 1.41
N ASN A 224 -14.32 -29.76 1.83
CA ASN A 224 -15.26 -30.88 1.93
C ASN A 224 -15.90 -31.28 0.59
N GLY A 225 -15.69 -30.49 -0.46
CA GLY A 225 -16.16 -30.77 -1.81
C GLY A 225 -15.38 -31.87 -2.54
N THR A 226 -15.12 -31.65 -3.83
CA THR A 226 -14.49 -32.64 -4.73
C THR A 226 -12.96 -32.57 -4.71
N GLU A 227 -12.31 -33.49 -5.41
CA GLU A 227 -10.86 -33.43 -5.63
C GLU A 227 -10.45 -32.17 -6.41
N GLN A 228 -11.27 -31.70 -7.35
CA GLN A 228 -11.00 -30.46 -8.09
C GLN A 228 -11.07 -29.22 -7.18
N THR A 229 -12.06 -29.13 -6.28
CA THR A 229 -12.15 -27.99 -5.34
C THR A 229 -10.97 -27.97 -4.37
N ARG A 230 -10.54 -29.15 -3.88
CA ARG A 230 -9.31 -29.27 -3.08
C ARG A 230 -8.05 -28.91 -3.88
N ARG A 231 -7.98 -29.26 -5.17
CA ARG A 231 -6.87 -28.85 -6.04
C ARG A 231 -6.82 -27.33 -6.22
N ARG A 232 -7.96 -26.67 -6.43
CA ARG A 232 -8.05 -25.19 -6.48
C ARG A 232 -7.55 -24.57 -5.17
N LEU A 233 -7.98 -25.11 -4.02
CA LEU A 233 -7.51 -24.66 -2.71
C LEU A 233 -6.00 -24.87 -2.54
N ALA A 234 -5.44 -25.99 -3.02
CA ALA A 234 -4.00 -26.23 -2.98
C ALA A 234 -3.21 -25.24 -3.83
N VAL A 235 -3.69 -24.90 -5.04
CA VAL A 235 -3.07 -23.88 -5.90
C VAL A 235 -3.15 -22.49 -5.26
N TYR A 236 -4.28 -22.15 -4.65
CA TYR A 236 -4.44 -20.94 -3.85
C TYR A 236 -3.39 -20.87 -2.72
N CYS A 237 -3.24 -21.94 -1.94
CA CYS A 237 -2.23 -22.02 -0.88
C CYS A 237 -0.79 -21.95 -1.41
N LEU A 238 -0.49 -22.56 -2.55
CA LEU A 238 0.84 -22.48 -3.17
C LEU A 238 1.19 -21.06 -3.59
N LYS A 239 0.24 -20.32 -4.19
CA LYS A 239 0.42 -18.91 -4.53
C LYS A 239 0.68 -18.07 -3.26
N ASP A 240 -0.08 -18.31 -2.20
CA ASP A 240 0.11 -17.65 -0.90
C ASP A 240 1.47 -17.94 -0.26
N ALA A 241 2.00 -19.15 -0.43
CA ALA A 241 3.33 -19.51 0.07
C ALA A 241 4.48 -18.94 -0.78
N TYR A 242 4.24 -18.74 -2.08
CA TYR A 242 5.26 -18.29 -3.03
C TYR A 242 5.40 -16.76 -3.10
N LEU A 243 4.30 -16.02 -2.98
CA LEU A 243 4.32 -14.54 -3.01
C LEU A 243 5.29 -13.91 -1.99
N PRO A 244 5.36 -14.37 -0.72
CA PRO A 244 6.30 -13.82 0.25
C PRO A 244 7.77 -14.05 -0.13
N LEU A 245 8.10 -15.17 -0.79
CA LEU A 245 9.46 -15.42 -1.27
C LEU A 245 9.86 -14.41 -2.34
N ARG A 246 8.97 -14.15 -3.31
CA ARG A 246 9.20 -13.14 -4.35
C ARG A 246 9.27 -11.73 -3.81
N LEU A 247 8.47 -11.41 -2.79
CA LEU A 247 8.54 -10.12 -2.11
C LEU A 247 9.89 -9.94 -1.40
N LEU A 248 10.40 -10.96 -0.70
CA LEU A 248 11.70 -10.91 -0.03
C LEU A 248 12.85 -10.66 -1.02
N GLU A 249 12.82 -11.35 -2.16
CA GLU A 249 13.83 -11.22 -3.22
C GLU A 249 13.74 -9.84 -3.87
N LYS A 250 12.55 -9.42 -4.30
CA LYS A 250 12.35 -8.14 -4.98
C LYS A 250 12.75 -6.96 -4.08
N LEU A 251 12.38 -6.99 -2.81
CA LEU A 251 12.69 -5.91 -1.86
C LEU A 251 14.11 -5.99 -1.27
N MET A 252 14.92 -6.97 -1.68
CA MET A 252 16.29 -7.20 -1.19
C MET A 252 16.39 -7.26 0.35
N CYS A 253 15.33 -7.74 1.02
CA CYS A 253 15.22 -7.66 2.48
C CYS A 253 16.39 -8.34 3.19
N VAL A 254 16.76 -9.54 2.74
CA VAL A 254 17.85 -10.32 3.37
C VAL A 254 19.18 -9.59 3.25
N ILE A 255 19.49 -9.03 2.09
CA ILE A 255 20.74 -8.30 1.81
C ILE A 255 20.82 -7.07 2.73
N ASN A 256 19.76 -6.27 2.76
CA ASN A 256 19.71 -5.04 3.57
C ASN A 256 19.85 -5.32 5.07
N TYR A 257 19.18 -6.37 5.58
CA TYR A 257 19.31 -6.74 6.99
C TYR A 257 20.67 -7.36 7.33
N MET A 258 21.27 -8.15 6.44
CA MET A 258 22.62 -8.69 6.64
C MET A 258 23.66 -7.57 6.72
N GLU A 259 23.56 -6.57 5.85
CA GLU A 259 24.43 -5.41 5.90
C GLU A 259 24.21 -4.60 7.18
N MET A 260 22.96 -4.32 7.54
CA MET A 260 22.65 -3.62 8.79
C MET A 260 23.20 -4.35 10.01
N ALA A 261 23.13 -5.70 10.03
CA ALA A 261 23.71 -6.52 11.09
C ALA A 261 25.24 -6.39 11.13
N ARG A 262 25.91 -6.36 9.97
CA ARG A 262 27.37 -6.16 9.88
C ARG A 262 27.79 -4.77 10.36
N VAL A 263 27.07 -3.72 9.93
CA VAL A 263 27.36 -2.33 10.30
C VAL A 263 27.13 -2.06 11.79
N THR A 264 26.06 -2.62 12.36
CA THR A 264 25.68 -2.39 13.77
C THR A 264 26.28 -3.41 14.73
N GLY A 265 26.76 -4.55 14.23
CA GLY A 265 27.37 -5.61 15.03
C GLY A 265 26.38 -6.38 15.91
N VAL A 266 25.09 -6.38 15.58
CA VAL A 266 24.04 -7.12 16.30
C VAL A 266 23.61 -8.38 15.53
N PRO A 267 23.12 -9.42 16.23
CA PRO A 267 22.57 -10.60 15.56
C PRO A 267 21.40 -10.28 14.64
N LEU A 268 21.24 -11.01 13.54
CA LEU A 268 20.17 -10.79 12.56
C LEU A 268 18.77 -10.82 13.19
N GLY A 269 18.53 -11.75 14.13
CA GLY A 269 17.25 -11.85 14.85
C GLY A 269 16.90 -10.62 15.68
N TYR A 270 17.88 -9.81 16.10
CA TYR A 270 17.63 -8.57 16.85
C TYR A 270 17.07 -7.46 15.97
N LEU A 271 17.36 -7.46 14.66
CA LEU A 271 16.82 -6.45 13.75
C LEU A 271 15.29 -6.54 13.61
N LEU A 272 14.73 -7.74 13.84
CA LEU A 272 13.29 -7.99 13.80
C LEU A 272 12.63 -7.88 15.19
N SER A 273 13.31 -8.33 16.24
CA SER A 273 12.73 -8.45 17.58
C SER A 273 13.03 -7.26 18.51
N ARG A 274 14.05 -6.44 18.22
CA ARG A 274 14.48 -5.33 19.07
C ARG A 274 14.37 -3.99 18.33
N GLY A 275 14.40 -2.91 19.11
CA GLY A 275 14.38 -1.52 18.62
C GLY A 275 15.77 -1.00 18.24
N GLN A 276 15.88 0.32 18.05
CA GLN A 276 17.14 0.95 17.62
C GLN A 276 18.21 1.01 18.72
N GLN A 277 17.82 1.11 20.00
CA GLN A 277 18.76 1.29 21.12
C GLN A 277 19.83 0.17 21.21
N VAL A 278 19.47 -1.08 20.90
CA VAL A 278 20.43 -2.21 20.99
C VAL A 278 21.58 -2.06 19.98
N LYS A 279 21.32 -1.43 18.84
CA LYS A 279 22.32 -1.18 17.79
C LYS A 279 23.34 -0.16 18.28
N VAL A 280 22.85 0.96 18.81
CA VAL A 280 23.69 2.05 19.37
C VAL A 280 24.54 1.53 20.53
N VAL A 281 23.92 0.79 21.46
CA VAL A 281 24.63 0.20 22.61
C VAL A 281 25.71 -0.79 22.15
N SER A 282 25.43 -1.64 21.16
CA SER A 282 26.44 -2.57 20.63
C SER A 282 27.65 -1.84 20.05
N GLN A 283 27.40 -0.79 19.26
CA GLN A 283 28.47 0.03 18.66
C GLN A 283 29.26 0.79 19.74
N LEU A 284 28.56 1.38 20.73
CA LEU A 284 29.19 2.11 21.83
C LEU A 284 30.10 1.21 22.65
N LEU A 285 29.64 0.02 23.04
CA LEU A 285 30.45 -0.94 23.82
C LEU A 285 31.70 -1.40 23.05
N ARG A 286 31.59 -1.62 21.73
CA ARG A 286 32.74 -1.98 20.89
C ARG A 286 33.79 -0.87 20.83
N GLN A 287 33.38 0.40 20.82
CA GLN A 287 34.30 1.53 20.84
C GLN A 287 34.87 1.78 22.23
N ALA A 288 34.05 1.67 23.28
CA ALA A 288 34.49 1.80 24.66
C ALA A 288 35.58 0.78 25.01
N MET A 289 35.44 -0.47 24.55
CA MET A 289 36.45 -1.51 24.76
C MET A 289 37.81 -1.17 24.12
N LYS A 290 37.84 -0.46 22.99
CA LYS A 290 39.10 -0.05 22.34
C LYS A 290 39.81 1.08 23.09
N GLN A 291 39.07 1.86 23.87
CA GLN A 291 39.59 2.97 24.66
C GLN A 291 39.66 2.62 26.15
N GLU A 292 39.42 1.37 26.52
CA GLU A 292 39.42 0.87 27.90
C GLU A 292 38.45 1.64 28.83
N LEU A 293 37.30 2.05 28.28
CA LEU A 293 36.24 2.76 28.99
C LEU A 293 35.11 1.82 29.42
N VAL A 294 34.44 2.17 30.54
CA VAL A 294 33.29 1.43 31.07
C VAL A 294 32.02 2.27 30.98
N MET A 295 30.92 1.66 30.54
CA MET A 295 29.61 2.31 30.48
C MET A 295 28.95 2.31 31.87
N PRO A 296 28.61 3.48 32.46
CA PRO A 296 27.92 3.52 33.74
C PRO A 296 26.44 3.13 33.59
N VAL A 297 25.81 2.75 34.71
CA VAL A 297 24.36 2.51 34.77
C VAL A 297 23.70 3.68 35.48
N VAL A 298 23.09 4.56 34.69
CA VAL A 298 22.35 5.72 35.21
C VAL A 298 20.85 5.39 35.15
N LYS A 299 20.20 5.35 36.32
CA LYS A 299 18.72 5.30 36.38
C LYS A 299 18.21 6.72 36.45
N SER A 300 17.36 7.10 35.51
CA SER A 300 16.62 8.37 35.55
C SER A 300 15.13 8.06 35.62
N GLU A 301 14.45 8.71 36.55
CA GLU A 301 13.00 8.72 36.63
C GLU A 301 12.54 10.05 36.01
N GLY A 302 11.73 9.97 34.96
CA GLY A 302 11.06 11.06 34.21
C GLY A 302 11.62 12.48 34.35
N GLY A 303 12.25 13.00 33.29
CA GLY A 303 12.68 14.41 33.21
C GLY A 303 11.72 15.30 32.42
N GLU A 304 11.98 16.61 32.41
CA GLU A 304 11.23 17.57 31.60
C GLU A 304 11.61 17.47 30.10
N ASP A 305 10.63 17.73 29.23
CA ASP A 305 10.83 17.72 27.78
C ASP A 305 11.76 18.87 27.35
N TYR A 306 12.57 18.66 26.30
CA TYR A 306 13.52 19.66 25.82
C TYR A 306 13.22 20.07 24.37
N ALA A 307 13.66 21.27 23.98
CA ALA A 307 13.39 21.78 22.65
C ALA A 307 14.14 20.96 21.57
N GLY A 308 13.43 20.24 20.71
CA GLY A 308 13.97 19.62 19.47
C GLY A 308 14.62 20.67 18.53
N ALA A 309 15.32 20.36 17.44
CA ALA A 309 15.51 19.16 16.63
C ALA A 309 16.92 19.21 15.99
N THR A 310 17.40 18.10 15.42
CA THR A 310 18.24 18.10 14.19
C THR A 310 18.22 16.70 13.57
N VAL A 311 18.38 16.64 12.24
CA VAL A 311 18.41 15.43 11.42
C VAL A 311 19.78 15.38 10.75
N ILE A 312 20.50 14.28 10.96
CA ILE A 312 21.84 14.02 10.43
C ILE A 312 21.72 13.35 9.05
N GLU A 313 22.57 13.74 8.12
CA GLU A 313 22.72 13.09 6.81
C GLU A 313 23.73 11.93 6.88
N PRO A 314 23.40 10.74 6.33
CA PRO A 314 24.35 9.63 6.27
C PRO A 314 25.38 9.80 5.13
N GLN A 315 26.54 9.14 5.27
CA GLN A 315 27.65 9.20 4.33
C GLN A 315 27.43 8.45 2.99
N LYS A 316 28.33 8.75 2.03
CA LYS A 316 28.21 8.73 0.56
C LYS A 316 28.03 7.36 -0.15
N GLY A 317 28.21 6.21 0.51
CA GLY A 317 28.28 4.90 -0.17
C GLY A 317 26.99 4.50 -0.90
N ALA A 318 25.87 4.40 -0.17
CA ALA A 318 24.56 4.04 -0.77
C ALA A 318 24.06 5.10 -1.78
N LYS A 319 24.41 6.37 -1.58
CA LYS A 319 24.09 7.46 -2.53
C LYS A 319 24.84 7.30 -3.86
N ALA A 320 26.07 6.77 -3.85
CA ALA A 320 26.84 6.54 -5.07
C ALA A 320 26.27 5.39 -5.92
N GLU A 321 25.90 4.28 -5.31
CA GLU A 321 25.20 3.17 -5.99
C GLU A 321 23.85 3.64 -6.55
N LEU A 322 23.10 4.44 -5.78
CA LEU A 322 21.82 5.02 -6.21
C LEU A 322 21.96 5.95 -7.44
N GLN A 323 23.08 6.66 -7.57
CA GLN A 323 23.34 7.54 -8.70
C GLN A 323 23.65 6.78 -10.00
N GLN A 324 24.21 5.58 -9.90
CA GLN A 324 24.57 4.74 -11.06
C GLN A 324 23.41 3.84 -11.52
N GLU A 325 22.47 3.53 -10.62
CA GLU A 325 21.36 2.63 -10.93
C GLU A 325 20.31 3.29 -11.85
N THR A 326 19.86 2.53 -12.84
CA THR A 326 18.91 2.98 -13.87
C THR A 326 17.50 2.42 -13.62
N ASP A 327 17.38 1.23 -13.02
CA ASP A 327 16.09 0.62 -12.74
C ASP A 327 15.33 1.42 -11.65
N PRO A 328 14.15 2.00 -11.96
CA PRO A 328 13.40 2.81 -11.02
C PRO A 328 13.03 2.06 -9.74
N PHE A 329 12.80 0.74 -9.82
CA PHE A 329 12.45 -0.06 -8.66
C PHE A 329 13.66 -0.26 -7.75
N LYS A 330 14.82 -0.66 -8.30
CA LYS A 330 16.06 -0.77 -7.53
C LYS A 330 16.49 0.55 -6.92
N ARG A 331 16.33 1.67 -7.64
CA ARG A 331 16.57 3.01 -7.08
C ARG A 331 15.73 3.26 -5.83
N GLN A 332 14.45 2.87 -5.82
CA GLN A 332 13.60 2.99 -4.62
C GLN A 332 14.10 2.11 -3.47
N VAL A 333 14.56 0.89 -3.76
CA VAL A 333 15.12 -0.02 -2.74
C VAL A 333 16.43 0.54 -2.16
N LEU A 334 17.32 1.08 -3.01
CA LEU A 334 18.57 1.71 -2.59
C LEU A 334 18.35 3.01 -1.80
N ASP A 335 17.35 3.81 -2.20
CA ASP A 335 16.92 4.98 -1.42
C ASP A 335 16.38 4.57 -0.04
N GLY A 336 15.59 3.49 0.02
CA GLY A 336 15.15 2.86 1.27
C GLY A 336 16.34 2.42 2.15
N ARG A 337 17.36 1.81 1.56
CA ARG A 337 18.61 1.42 2.25
C ARG A 337 19.35 2.64 2.81
N GLN A 338 19.53 3.70 2.01
CA GLN A 338 20.12 4.96 2.47
C GLN A 338 19.31 5.54 3.65
N LEU A 339 17.98 5.55 3.54
CA LEU A 339 17.10 6.06 4.59
C LEU A 339 17.21 5.24 5.88
N ALA A 340 17.36 3.91 5.81
CA ALA A 340 17.56 3.06 6.98
C ALA A 340 18.89 3.38 7.71
N LEU A 341 19.96 3.65 6.95
CA LEU A 341 21.23 4.13 7.51
C LEU A 341 21.08 5.52 8.15
N LYS A 342 20.36 6.45 7.49
CA LYS A 342 20.02 7.76 8.04
C LYS A 342 19.30 7.66 9.37
N VAL A 343 18.25 6.82 9.43
CA VAL A 343 17.49 6.58 10.66
C VAL A 343 18.37 6.01 11.76
N SER A 344 19.30 5.11 11.42
CA SER A 344 20.23 4.54 12.38
C SER A 344 21.20 5.59 12.94
N ALA A 345 21.76 6.46 12.10
CA ALA A 345 22.59 7.59 12.54
C ALA A 345 21.80 8.56 13.43
N ASN A 346 20.59 8.93 13.04
CA ASN A 346 19.71 9.79 13.83
C ASN A 346 19.30 9.15 15.17
N SER A 347 19.21 7.83 15.22
CA SER A 347 18.92 7.12 16.47
C SER A 347 20.07 7.18 17.48
N VAL A 348 21.31 7.48 17.05
CA VAL A 348 22.43 7.72 17.97
C VAL A 348 22.21 9.02 18.74
N TYR A 349 21.84 10.10 18.05
CA TYR A 349 21.42 11.34 18.70
C TYR A 349 20.17 11.11 19.56
N GLY A 350 19.15 10.42 19.04
CA GLY A 350 17.94 10.13 19.80
C GLY A 350 18.18 9.25 21.04
N PHE A 351 19.26 8.47 21.07
CA PHE A 351 19.63 7.65 22.23
C PHE A 351 20.09 8.51 23.41
N THR A 352 20.80 9.61 23.19
CA THR A 352 21.22 10.51 24.28
C THR A 352 20.04 11.29 24.85
N GLY A 353 19.04 11.61 24.02
CA GLY A 353 17.83 12.33 24.45
C GLY A 353 16.73 11.45 25.07
N ALA A 354 16.88 10.12 25.07
CA ALA A 354 15.85 9.20 25.53
C ALA A 354 15.88 9.04 27.06
N GLN A 355 15.07 9.84 27.76
CA GLN A 355 14.90 9.76 29.22
C GLN A 355 14.57 8.34 29.71
N VAL A 356 13.61 7.69 29.04
CA VAL A 356 13.33 6.25 29.24
C VAL A 356 14.30 5.45 28.37
N GLY A 357 15.52 5.29 28.86
CA GLY A 357 16.62 4.66 28.13
C GLY A 357 17.68 4.05 29.03
N LYS A 358 18.78 3.59 28.43
CA LYS A 358 19.91 2.99 29.17
C LYS A 358 20.96 3.99 29.63
N LEU A 359 21.13 5.08 28.89
CA LEU A 359 22.14 6.11 29.15
C LEU A 359 21.69 7.47 28.59
N PRO A 360 20.70 8.12 29.22
CA PRO A 360 20.29 9.46 28.83
C PRO A 360 21.37 10.49 29.20
N CYS A 361 21.59 11.45 28.32
CA CYS A 361 22.39 12.65 28.51
C CYS A 361 21.71 13.79 27.75
N LEU A 362 20.83 14.49 28.44
CA LEU A 362 19.96 15.51 27.85
C LEU A 362 20.76 16.75 27.42
N GLU A 363 21.87 17.02 28.09
CA GLU A 363 22.78 18.13 27.83
C GLU A 363 23.35 18.05 26.41
N ILE A 364 23.70 16.85 25.95
CA ILE A 364 24.13 16.61 24.56
C ILE A 364 22.99 16.95 23.60
N SER A 365 21.78 16.48 23.89
CA SER A 365 20.63 16.70 23.00
C SER A 365 20.24 18.18 22.92
N GLN A 366 20.24 18.88 24.05
CA GLN A 366 20.01 20.32 24.13
C GLN A 366 21.09 21.12 23.40
N SER A 367 22.36 20.72 23.52
CA SER A 367 23.46 21.37 22.83
C SER A 367 23.35 21.20 21.31
N VAL A 368 23.07 19.98 20.83
CA VAL A 368 22.89 19.70 19.40
C VAL A 368 21.76 20.53 18.80
N THR A 369 20.61 20.59 19.46
CA THR A 369 19.45 21.38 19.00
C THR A 369 19.71 22.89 19.08
N GLY A 370 20.46 23.34 20.09
CA GLY A 370 20.96 24.71 20.21
C GLY A 370 21.84 25.11 19.02
N PHE A 371 22.87 24.30 18.72
CA PHE A 371 23.72 24.51 17.55
C PHE A 371 22.92 24.44 16.25
N GLY A 372 21.98 23.51 16.11
CA GLY A 372 21.10 23.41 14.93
C GLY A 372 20.36 24.72 14.65
N ARG A 373 19.72 25.31 15.68
CA ARG A 373 19.04 26.61 15.56
C ARG A 373 20.00 27.74 15.19
N GLN A 374 21.16 27.80 15.85
CA GLN A 374 22.17 28.83 15.59
C GLN A 374 22.69 28.75 14.13
N MET A 375 22.95 27.54 13.63
CA MET A 375 23.46 27.33 12.27
C MET A 375 22.44 27.73 11.21
N ILE A 376 21.15 27.43 11.40
CA ILE A 376 20.09 27.85 10.47
C ILE A 376 19.96 29.37 10.44
N GLU A 377 19.94 30.02 11.61
CA GLU A 377 19.82 31.48 11.68
C GLU A 377 21.04 32.15 11.05
N LYS A 378 22.26 31.65 11.32
CA LYS A 378 23.48 32.11 10.65
C LYS A 378 23.39 31.91 9.13
N THR A 379 22.90 30.78 8.67
CA THR A 379 22.72 30.49 7.23
C THR A 379 21.76 31.49 6.59
N LYS A 380 20.62 31.78 7.23
CA LYS A 380 19.67 32.78 6.77
C LYS A 380 20.32 34.15 6.64
N GLN A 381 21.01 34.62 7.68
CA GLN A 381 21.68 35.92 7.70
C GLN A 381 22.76 36.03 6.60
N LEU A 382 23.56 34.97 6.41
CA LEU A 382 24.58 34.92 5.37
C LEU A 382 23.99 35.00 3.95
N VAL A 383 22.89 34.28 3.69
CA VAL A 383 22.22 34.30 2.39
C VAL A 383 21.57 35.66 2.10
N GLU A 384 20.83 36.21 3.07
CA GLU A 384 20.13 37.49 2.90
C GLU A 384 21.08 38.70 2.83
N SER A 385 22.26 38.62 3.43
CA SER A 385 23.26 39.71 3.39
C SER A 385 24.10 39.71 2.11
N LYS A 386 24.46 38.52 1.58
CA LYS A 386 25.32 38.41 0.39
C LYS A 386 24.56 38.63 -0.92
N TYR A 387 23.40 37.99 -1.08
CA TYR A 387 22.69 37.95 -2.35
C TYR A 387 21.69 39.11 -2.43
N THR A 388 22.22 40.32 -2.59
CA THR A 388 21.46 41.58 -2.63
C THR A 388 21.78 42.40 -3.88
N LEU A 389 20.89 43.32 -4.23
CA LEU A 389 21.08 44.31 -5.30
C LEU A 389 22.36 45.14 -5.06
N ALA A 390 22.63 45.51 -3.81
CA ALA A 390 23.82 46.27 -3.42
C ALA A 390 25.13 45.54 -3.75
N ASN A 391 25.12 44.21 -3.73
CA ASN A 391 26.28 43.37 -4.03
C ASN A 391 26.33 42.94 -5.51
N GLY A 392 25.54 43.57 -6.38
CA GLY A 392 25.56 43.34 -7.84
C GLY A 392 24.72 42.17 -8.33
N TYR A 393 23.83 41.60 -7.50
CA TYR A 393 22.88 40.57 -7.93
C TYR A 393 21.61 41.20 -8.52
N SER A 394 20.86 40.43 -9.30
CA SER A 394 19.66 40.91 -9.99
C SER A 394 18.45 41.20 -9.08
N ALA A 395 18.43 40.64 -7.87
CA ALA A 395 17.34 40.81 -6.91
C ALA A 395 17.82 40.48 -5.49
N ASP A 396 17.13 41.02 -4.49
CA ASP A 396 17.36 40.68 -3.09
C ASP A 396 16.79 39.30 -2.76
N ALA A 397 17.69 38.40 -2.34
CA ALA A 397 17.34 37.08 -1.87
C ALA A 397 16.67 37.18 -0.50
N LYS A 398 15.54 36.47 -0.33
CA LYS A 398 14.81 36.42 0.94
C LYS A 398 14.48 34.99 1.32
N VAL A 399 14.76 34.60 2.55
CA VAL A 399 14.39 33.28 3.06
C VAL A 399 12.89 33.25 3.35
N VAL A 400 12.17 32.35 2.66
CA VAL A 400 10.70 32.23 2.76
C VAL A 400 10.26 31.15 3.73
N TYR A 401 11.08 30.13 3.93
CA TYR A 401 10.76 29.01 4.80
C TYR A 401 12.04 28.30 5.26
N GLY A 402 12.00 27.72 6.46
CA GLY A 402 13.05 26.84 6.95
C GLY A 402 12.44 25.76 7.85
N ASP A 403 12.94 24.53 7.71
CA ASP A 403 12.52 23.39 8.53
C ASP A 403 13.73 22.58 8.95
N THR A 404 14.23 22.85 10.16
CA THR A 404 15.27 22.12 10.91
C THR A 404 16.65 21.94 10.24
N ASP A 405 16.71 21.48 9.01
CA ASP A 405 17.91 21.18 8.24
C ASP A 405 17.88 21.81 6.84
N SER A 406 16.80 22.49 6.49
CA SER A 406 16.59 23.08 5.16
C SER A 406 16.24 24.57 5.24
N VAL A 407 16.76 25.34 4.27
CA VAL A 407 16.46 26.76 4.08
C VAL A 407 15.96 26.95 2.64
N MET A 408 14.75 27.47 2.49
CA MET A 408 14.16 27.80 1.20
C MET A 408 14.28 29.30 0.95
N CYS A 409 15.12 29.65 -0.02
CA CYS A 409 15.39 31.02 -0.38
C CYS A 409 14.70 31.40 -1.69
N ARG A 410 13.99 32.54 -1.70
CA ARG A 410 13.44 33.16 -2.90
C ARG A 410 14.47 34.14 -3.45
N LEU A 411 15.08 33.77 -4.57
CA LEU A 411 16.15 34.55 -5.22
C LEU A 411 15.65 35.69 -6.12
N GLY A 412 14.36 35.72 -6.47
CA GLY A 412 13.78 36.78 -7.32
C GLY A 412 14.17 36.73 -8.82
N VAL A 413 14.93 35.72 -9.24
CA VAL A 413 15.31 35.53 -10.65
C VAL A 413 14.18 34.90 -11.48
N PRO A 414 14.05 35.25 -12.78
CA PRO A 414 12.98 34.74 -13.64
C PRO A 414 13.24 33.34 -14.21
N SER A 415 14.50 32.87 -14.21
CA SER A 415 14.91 31.60 -14.81
C SER A 415 15.30 30.56 -13.76
N VAL A 416 14.82 29.32 -13.94
CA VAL A 416 15.19 28.16 -13.11
C VAL A 416 16.69 27.84 -13.23
N ALA A 417 17.27 28.02 -14.42
CA ALA A 417 18.70 27.76 -14.64
C ALA A 417 19.58 28.68 -13.80
N GLU A 418 19.22 29.96 -13.74
CA GLU A 418 19.94 30.94 -12.95
C GLU A 418 19.73 30.71 -11.45
N ALA A 419 18.51 30.35 -11.03
CA ALA A 419 18.23 29.96 -9.65
C ALA A 419 19.07 28.75 -9.20
N MET A 420 19.24 27.75 -10.07
CA MET A 420 20.11 26.60 -9.81
C MET A 420 21.59 26.99 -9.70
N ARG A 421 22.07 27.89 -10.57
CA ARG A 421 23.46 28.38 -10.54
C ARG A 421 23.76 29.08 -9.22
N ILE A 422 22.95 30.07 -8.86
CA ILE A 422 23.07 30.84 -7.61
C ILE A 422 22.88 29.92 -6.40
N GLY A 423 21.92 28.99 -6.45
CA GLY A 423 21.69 28.03 -5.37
C GLY A 423 22.91 27.14 -5.08
N ARG A 424 23.60 26.65 -6.12
CA ARG A 424 24.85 25.88 -5.97
C ARG A 424 25.98 26.73 -5.41
N GLU A 425 26.12 27.96 -5.92
CA GLU A 425 27.11 28.92 -5.44
C GLU A 425 26.91 29.24 -3.95
N ALA A 426 25.67 29.54 -3.55
CA ALA A 426 25.28 29.83 -2.18
C ALA A 426 25.57 28.66 -1.25
N ALA A 427 25.24 27.43 -1.66
CA ALA A 427 25.53 26.24 -0.87
C ALA A 427 27.04 26.06 -0.61
N THR A 428 27.87 26.24 -1.63
CA THR A 428 29.34 26.17 -1.50
C THR A 428 29.88 27.29 -0.62
N TRP A 429 29.43 28.53 -0.83
CA TRP A 429 29.93 29.69 -0.08
C TRP A 429 29.54 29.64 1.41
N VAL A 430 28.28 29.30 1.72
CA VAL A 430 27.82 29.14 3.10
C VAL A 430 28.56 28.00 3.80
N SER A 431 28.83 26.89 3.10
CA SER A 431 29.60 25.77 3.66
C SER A 431 30.99 26.19 4.15
N GLY A 432 31.63 27.18 3.52
CA GLY A 432 32.92 27.71 3.95
C GLY A 432 32.92 28.42 5.31
N HIS A 433 31.75 28.74 5.87
CA HIS A 433 31.60 29.44 7.16
C HIS A 433 31.39 28.50 8.36
N PHE A 434 31.42 27.18 8.11
CA PHE A 434 31.22 26.14 9.11
C PHE A 434 32.41 25.16 9.15
N PRO A 435 32.73 24.57 10.32
CA PRO A 435 33.81 23.60 10.42
C PRO A 435 33.45 22.29 9.70
N PRO A 436 34.43 21.58 9.10
CA PRO A 436 34.21 20.22 8.63
C PRO A 436 33.72 19.31 9.77
N PRO A 437 32.79 18.37 9.54
CA PRO A 437 32.24 17.92 8.25
C PRO A 437 30.93 18.63 7.83
N ILE A 438 30.61 19.78 8.41
CA ILE A 438 29.35 20.49 8.13
C ILE A 438 29.40 21.05 6.71
N LYS A 439 28.45 20.65 5.87
CA LYS A 439 28.34 21.08 4.48
C LYS A 439 26.88 21.29 4.11
N LEU A 440 26.59 22.44 3.51
CA LEU A 440 25.32 22.72 2.87
C LEU A 440 25.37 22.26 1.41
N GLU A 441 24.34 21.56 0.96
CA GLU A 441 24.24 21.09 -0.41
C GLU A 441 22.99 21.66 -1.07
N PHE A 442 23.13 22.12 -2.31
CA PHE A 442 22.00 22.50 -3.13
C PHE A 442 21.23 21.23 -3.53
N GLU A 443 19.94 21.17 -3.20
CA GLU A 443 19.11 20.00 -3.48
C GLU A 443 18.22 20.22 -4.72
N LYS A 444 17.49 21.34 -4.79
CA LYS A 444 16.39 21.55 -5.74
C LYS A 444 15.93 23.00 -5.86
N VAL A 445 15.23 23.29 -6.96
CA VAL A 445 14.40 24.50 -7.13
C VAL A 445 12.93 24.09 -7.21
N TYR A 446 12.04 24.88 -6.57
CA TYR A 446 10.59 24.77 -6.77
C TYR A 446 10.10 25.87 -7.72
N PHE A 447 9.40 25.47 -8.79
CA PHE A 447 8.79 26.43 -9.72
C PHE A 447 7.57 25.86 -10.46
N PRO A 448 6.32 26.21 -10.09
CA PRO A 448 5.92 27.11 -9.00
C PRO A 448 6.02 26.45 -7.60
N TYR A 449 5.91 27.29 -6.57
CA TYR A 449 5.93 26.90 -5.16
C TYR A 449 4.68 27.40 -4.43
N LEU A 450 4.00 26.51 -3.69
CA LEU A 450 2.81 26.79 -2.89
C LEU A 450 3.08 26.37 -1.44
N LEU A 451 3.27 27.37 -0.56
CA LEU A 451 3.40 27.17 0.87
C LEU A 451 2.06 27.43 1.54
N ILE A 452 1.50 26.41 2.20
CA ILE A 452 0.22 26.51 2.91
C ILE A 452 0.47 26.80 4.39
N SER A 453 1.27 25.97 5.04
CA SER A 453 1.66 26.16 6.45
C SER A 453 2.91 25.36 6.79
N LYS A 454 3.35 25.41 8.04
CA LYS A 454 4.52 24.64 8.51
C LYS A 454 4.33 23.16 8.19
N LYS A 455 5.32 22.55 7.54
CA LYS A 455 5.31 21.16 7.06
C LYS A 455 4.20 20.83 6.06
N ARG A 456 3.59 21.84 5.42
CA ARG A 456 2.53 21.70 4.41
C ARG A 456 2.80 22.59 3.20
N TYR A 457 3.35 22.00 2.15
CA TYR A 457 3.68 22.71 0.92
C TYR A 457 3.66 21.78 -0.30
N ALA A 458 3.45 22.38 -1.47
CA ALA A 458 3.53 21.72 -2.76
C ALA A 458 4.36 22.54 -3.74
N GLY A 459 4.98 21.87 -4.71
CA GLY A 459 5.68 22.56 -5.79
C GLY A 459 6.17 21.59 -6.85
N LEU A 460 6.51 22.13 -8.03
CA LEU A 460 7.17 21.34 -9.06
C LEU A 460 8.66 21.26 -8.76
N TYR A 461 9.17 20.03 -8.70
CA TYR A 461 10.51 19.69 -8.26
C TYR A 461 11.47 19.69 -9.46
N PHE A 462 12.52 20.52 -9.42
CA PHE A 462 13.58 20.56 -10.42
C PHE A 462 14.93 20.25 -9.73
N SER A 463 15.55 19.13 -10.07
CA SER A 463 16.89 18.76 -9.57
C SER A 463 18.00 18.90 -10.61
N SER A 464 17.84 18.23 -11.75
CA SER A 464 18.96 17.93 -12.66
C SER A 464 18.96 18.84 -13.90
N SER A 465 17.78 19.20 -14.40
CA SER A 465 17.60 20.07 -15.55
C SER A 465 16.74 21.27 -15.19
N ALA A 466 17.04 22.41 -15.82
CA ALA A 466 16.21 23.61 -15.76
C ALA A 466 15.02 23.58 -16.75
N SER A 467 15.04 22.67 -17.73
CA SER A 467 14.04 22.62 -18.81
C SER A 467 12.79 21.82 -18.47
N ALA A 468 12.90 20.81 -17.60
CA ALA A 468 11.81 19.91 -17.25
C ALA A 468 11.78 19.66 -15.74
N HIS A 469 10.57 19.57 -15.20
CA HIS A 469 10.37 19.19 -13.80
C HIS A 469 10.37 17.66 -13.66
N ASP A 470 10.88 17.17 -12.54
CA ASP A 470 10.98 15.72 -12.27
C ASP A 470 9.62 15.17 -11.78
N LYS A 471 8.98 15.88 -10.85
CA LYS A 471 7.70 15.50 -10.24
C LYS A 471 7.04 16.66 -9.50
N MET A 472 5.76 16.50 -9.19
CA MET A 472 5.09 17.34 -8.20
C MET A 472 5.39 16.81 -6.79
N ASP A 473 6.07 17.60 -5.96
CA ASP A 473 6.31 17.26 -4.56
C ASP A 473 5.17 17.80 -3.69
N CYS A 474 4.63 16.95 -2.81
CA CYS A 474 3.54 17.29 -1.89
C CYS A 474 3.95 16.85 -0.49
N LYS A 475 4.26 17.79 0.41
CA LYS A 475 4.64 17.51 1.80
C LYS A 475 3.49 17.86 2.73
N GLY A 476 3.05 16.89 3.54
CA GLY A 476 2.04 17.08 4.60
C GLY A 476 0.63 17.46 4.15
N ILE A 477 0.39 17.52 2.84
CA ILE A 477 -0.92 17.78 2.23
C ILE A 477 -1.75 16.48 2.20
N GLU A 478 -3.06 16.62 2.12
CA GLU A 478 -4.05 15.54 2.14
C GLU A 478 -3.83 14.46 1.06
N THR A 479 -3.09 14.74 -0.01
CA THR A 479 -2.75 13.78 -1.08
C THR A 479 -1.87 12.62 -0.61
N VAL A 480 -0.96 12.87 0.35
CA VAL A 480 -0.02 11.85 0.89
C VAL A 480 -0.50 11.26 2.21
N ARG A 481 -1.61 11.78 2.73
CA ARG A 481 -2.25 11.31 3.97
C ARG A 481 -3.17 10.12 3.70
N ARG A 482 -3.42 9.31 4.73
CA ARG A 482 -4.17 8.04 4.64
C ARG A 482 -5.46 8.01 5.43
N ASP A 483 -5.65 9.01 6.27
CA ASP A 483 -6.81 9.18 7.14
C ASP A 483 -8.03 9.80 6.42
N ASN A 484 -7.85 10.20 5.15
CA ASN A 484 -8.88 10.81 4.31
C ASN A 484 -9.39 9.81 3.28
N CYS A 485 -10.60 10.04 2.76
CA CYS A 485 -11.13 9.23 1.67
C CYS A 485 -10.36 9.47 0.35
N PRO A 486 -10.30 8.47 -0.56
CA PRO A 486 -9.65 8.61 -1.85
C PRO A 486 -10.12 9.80 -2.68
N LEU A 487 -11.40 10.17 -2.59
CA LEU A 487 -11.97 11.33 -3.30
C LEU A 487 -11.18 12.62 -3.01
N VAL A 488 -10.86 12.88 -1.74
CA VAL A 488 -10.12 14.10 -1.32
C VAL A 488 -8.72 14.09 -1.94
N ALA A 489 -8.02 12.97 -1.87
CA ALA A 489 -6.67 12.86 -2.42
C ALA A 489 -6.66 13.05 -3.94
N ASN A 490 -7.62 12.45 -4.65
CA ASN A 490 -7.74 12.55 -6.10
C ASN A 490 -8.13 13.96 -6.55
N LEU A 491 -9.08 14.58 -5.85
CA LEU A 491 -9.50 15.96 -6.12
C LEU A 491 -8.33 16.93 -5.93
N ILE A 492 -7.68 16.90 -4.76
CA ILE A 492 -6.56 17.82 -4.47
C ILE A 492 -5.38 17.56 -5.41
N ASN A 493 -5.09 16.31 -5.78
CA ASN A 493 -4.03 16.02 -6.76
C ASN A 493 -4.36 16.64 -8.13
N THR A 494 -5.60 16.51 -8.60
CA THR A 494 -6.03 17.06 -9.89
C THR A 494 -6.08 18.57 -9.87
N CYS A 495 -6.58 19.19 -8.80
CA CYS A 495 -6.53 20.64 -8.62
C CYS A 495 -5.09 21.16 -8.59
N LEU A 496 -4.18 20.50 -7.86
CA LEU A 496 -2.76 20.91 -7.82
C LEU A 496 -2.08 20.74 -9.18
N ARG A 497 -2.40 19.70 -9.95
CA ARG A 497 -1.90 19.55 -11.33
C ARG A 497 -2.36 20.72 -12.20
N LYS A 498 -3.65 21.03 -12.21
CA LYS A 498 -4.21 22.16 -12.98
C LYS A 498 -3.62 23.50 -12.55
N LEU A 499 -3.36 23.69 -11.26
CA LEU A 499 -2.81 24.93 -10.72
C LEU A 499 -1.30 25.08 -10.98
N LEU A 500 -0.51 24.03 -10.75
CA LEU A 500 0.95 24.11 -10.77
C LEU A 500 1.55 23.79 -12.15
N ILE A 501 0.94 22.86 -12.90
CA ILE A 501 1.40 22.43 -14.23
C ILE A 501 0.71 23.27 -15.31
N ASP A 502 -0.62 23.17 -15.39
CA ASP A 502 -1.40 23.80 -16.47
C ASP A 502 -1.55 25.32 -16.27
N ARG A 503 -1.31 25.81 -15.04
CA ARG A 503 -1.48 27.21 -14.63
C ARG A 503 -2.87 27.75 -14.93
N ASP A 504 -3.88 26.91 -14.73
CA ASP A 504 -5.29 27.23 -14.96
C ASP A 504 -6.11 27.17 -13.66
N PRO A 505 -6.22 28.30 -12.93
CA PRO A 505 -7.07 28.39 -11.74
C PRO A 505 -8.56 28.21 -12.05
N ALA A 506 -9.02 28.65 -13.23
CA ALA A 506 -10.43 28.58 -13.59
C ALA A 506 -10.86 27.13 -13.82
N GLY A 507 -10.07 26.35 -14.57
CA GLY A 507 -10.29 24.91 -14.74
C GLY A 507 -10.17 24.13 -13.44
N ALA A 508 -9.28 24.53 -12.54
CA ALA A 508 -9.18 23.89 -11.21
C ALA A 508 -10.44 24.14 -10.36
N VAL A 509 -11.00 25.35 -10.39
CA VAL A 509 -12.27 25.70 -9.72
C VAL A 509 -13.45 24.98 -10.36
N ALA A 510 -13.53 24.94 -11.69
CA ALA A 510 -14.59 24.24 -12.42
C ALA A 510 -14.61 22.75 -12.06
N HIS A 511 -13.45 22.10 -12.05
CA HIS A 511 -13.33 20.70 -11.64
C HIS A 511 -13.75 20.47 -10.18
N ALA A 512 -13.34 21.35 -9.25
CA ALA A 512 -13.77 21.25 -7.86
C ALA A 512 -15.30 21.38 -7.72
N LYS A 513 -15.93 22.30 -8.46
CA LYS A 513 -17.40 22.47 -8.48
C LYS A 513 -18.11 21.25 -9.05
N GLU A 514 -17.58 20.67 -10.11
CA GLU A 514 -18.11 19.44 -10.72
C GLU A 514 -18.11 18.28 -9.72
N VAL A 515 -16.98 18.02 -9.05
CA VAL A 515 -16.87 16.96 -8.04
C VAL A 515 -17.79 17.20 -6.85
N ILE A 516 -17.95 18.45 -6.40
CA ILE A 516 -18.91 18.80 -5.35
C ILE A 516 -20.34 18.55 -5.81
N SER A 517 -20.69 18.93 -7.05
CA SER A 517 -22.00 18.65 -7.63
C SER A 517 -22.26 17.15 -7.71
N ASP A 518 -21.29 16.36 -8.15
CA ASP A 518 -21.40 14.90 -8.22
C ASP A 518 -21.59 14.27 -6.84
N LEU A 519 -20.91 14.77 -5.82
CA LEU A 519 -21.08 14.31 -4.45
C LEU A 519 -22.51 14.56 -3.96
N LEU A 520 -23.04 15.78 -4.16
CA LEU A 520 -24.37 16.18 -3.69
C LEU A 520 -25.51 15.56 -4.51
N CYS A 521 -25.26 15.26 -5.78
CA CYS A 521 -26.16 14.51 -6.64
C CYS A 521 -26.06 12.99 -6.47
N ASN A 522 -25.25 12.51 -5.51
CA ASN A 522 -25.03 11.08 -5.26
C ASN A 522 -24.54 10.29 -6.49
N ARG A 523 -23.71 10.94 -7.32
CA ARG A 523 -23.06 10.37 -8.52
C ARG A 523 -21.64 9.86 -8.24
N VAL A 524 -21.12 10.07 -7.03
CA VAL A 524 -19.80 9.58 -6.61
C VAL A 524 -19.87 8.12 -6.19
N ASP A 525 -18.91 7.32 -6.65
CA ASP A 525 -18.79 5.91 -6.28
C ASP A 525 -18.40 5.76 -4.80
N ILE A 526 -19.02 4.79 -4.10
CA ILE A 526 -18.78 4.54 -2.68
C ILE A 526 -17.30 4.22 -2.37
N SER A 527 -16.57 3.59 -3.30
CA SER A 527 -15.14 3.29 -3.12
C SER A 527 -14.30 4.55 -2.92
N GLN A 528 -14.71 5.69 -3.49
CA GLN A 528 -14.04 6.98 -3.31
C GLN A 528 -14.33 7.61 -1.94
N LEU A 529 -15.36 7.13 -1.25
CA LEU A 529 -15.82 7.64 0.05
C LEU A 529 -15.34 6.79 1.24
N VAL A 530 -14.76 5.61 0.98
CA VAL A 530 -14.23 4.72 2.03
C VAL A 530 -13.08 5.38 2.77
N ILE A 531 -13.20 5.46 4.09
CA ILE A 531 -12.15 5.91 5.01
C ILE A 531 -11.58 4.67 5.69
N THR A 532 -10.25 4.61 5.86
CA THR A 532 -9.60 3.50 6.57
C THR A 532 -8.82 4.00 7.78
N LYS A 533 -9.03 3.36 8.93
CA LYS A 533 -8.26 3.61 10.16
C LYS A 533 -7.81 2.30 10.78
N GLU A 534 -6.62 2.35 11.38
CA GLU A 534 -5.99 1.20 12.01
C GLU A 534 -6.53 1.01 13.43
N LEU A 535 -6.96 -0.20 13.75
CA LEU A 535 -7.45 -0.58 15.06
C LEU A 535 -6.26 -0.93 15.96
N THR A 536 -5.71 0.06 16.67
CA THR A 536 -4.48 -0.10 17.43
C THR A 536 -4.68 -0.68 18.83
N ARG A 537 -5.87 -0.52 19.41
CA ARG A 537 -6.19 -0.93 20.78
C ARG A 537 -7.59 -1.49 20.89
N THR A 538 -7.89 -2.16 22.01
CA THR A 538 -9.26 -2.57 22.30
C THR A 538 -10.11 -1.35 22.70
N ALA A 539 -11.42 -1.42 22.52
CA ALA A 539 -12.32 -0.28 22.74
C ALA A 539 -12.19 0.36 24.13
N HIS A 540 -11.92 -0.46 25.16
CA HIS A 540 -11.79 -0.01 26.56
C HIS A 540 -10.51 0.80 26.85
N GLU A 541 -9.52 0.75 25.96
CA GLU A 541 -8.21 1.41 26.14
C GLU A 541 -8.14 2.78 25.45
N TYR A 542 -9.15 3.11 24.65
CA TYR A 542 -9.26 4.41 24.04
C TYR A 542 -9.90 5.40 25.01
N ALA A 543 -9.24 6.54 25.20
CA ALA A 543 -9.74 7.63 26.03
C ALA A 543 -11.02 8.30 25.47
N GLY A 544 -11.42 8.00 24.23
CA GLY A 544 -12.64 8.55 23.63
C GLY A 544 -13.15 7.72 22.45
N HIS A 545 -14.46 7.80 22.21
CA HIS A 545 -15.15 7.06 21.17
C HIS A 545 -14.64 7.41 19.77
N GLN A 546 -14.32 6.39 18.97
CA GLN A 546 -13.82 6.53 17.61
C GLN A 546 -14.69 5.72 16.64
N ALA A 547 -14.93 6.27 15.45
CA ALA A 547 -15.77 5.63 14.42
C ALA A 547 -15.39 4.17 14.10
N HIS A 548 -14.13 3.95 13.71
CA HIS A 548 -13.63 2.61 13.37
C HIS A 548 -13.67 1.59 14.52
N VAL A 549 -13.57 2.04 15.77
CA VAL A 549 -13.64 1.17 16.96
C VAL A 549 -15.08 0.73 17.20
N GLU A 550 -16.02 1.69 17.19
CA GLU A 550 -17.45 1.41 17.34
C GLU A 550 -17.98 0.52 16.22
N LEU A 551 -17.51 0.74 14.98
CA LEU A 551 -17.87 -0.12 13.87
C LEU A 551 -17.33 -1.54 14.05
N ALA A 552 -16.07 -1.70 14.46
CA ALA A 552 -15.49 -3.03 14.67
C ALA A 552 -16.27 -3.83 15.72
N GLU A 553 -16.67 -3.20 16.83
CA GLU A 553 -17.52 -3.82 17.85
C GLU A 553 -18.92 -4.16 17.31
N ARG A 554 -19.52 -3.27 16.50
CA ARG A 554 -20.82 -3.54 15.86
C ARG A 554 -20.75 -4.68 14.85
N MET A 555 -19.65 -4.79 14.09
CA MET A 555 -19.42 -5.92 13.19
C MET A 555 -19.28 -7.21 13.99
N ARG A 556 -18.53 -7.19 15.10
CA ARG A 556 -18.34 -8.34 16.00
C ARG A 556 -19.65 -8.83 16.62
N ARG A 557 -20.57 -7.93 16.97
CA ARG A 557 -21.91 -8.28 17.46
C ARG A 557 -22.81 -8.88 16.37
N ARG A 558 -22.64 -8.43 15.12
CA ARG A 558 -23.43 -8.93 13.97
C ARG A 558 -22.95 -10.31 13.52
N ASP A 559 -21.65 -10.43 13.31
CA ASP A 559 -20.99 -11.66 12.91
C ASP A 559 -19.53 -11.66 13.43
N PRO A 560 -19.22 -12.45 14.46
CA PRO A 560 -17.87 -12.56 15.00
C PRO A 560 -16.84 -13.04 13.97
N GLY A 561 -17.26 -13.77 12.93
CA GLY A 561 -16.38 -14.34 11.91
C GLY A 561 -15.84 -13.33 10.89
N SER A 562 -16.53 -12.21 10.69
CA SER A 562 -16.15 -11.15 9.73
C SER A 562 -15.59 -9.88 10.38
N ALA A 563 -15.47 -9.88 11.71
CA ALA A 563 -15.04 -8.74 12.49
C ALA A 563 -13.52 -8.48 12.38
N PRO A 564 -13.08 -7.21 12.28
CA PRO A 564 -11.66 -6.86 12.30
C PRO A 564 -10.94 -7.23 13.60
N SER A 565 -9.65 -7.58 13.48
CA SER A 565 -8.75 -7.87 14.59
C SER A 565 -7.84 -6.68 14.93
N LEU A 566 -7.16 -6.74 16.09
CA LEU A 566 -6.18 -5.73 16.49
C LEU A 566 -5.02 -5.67 15.48
N GLY A 567 -4.67 -4.47 15.04
CA GLY A 567 -3.70 -4.21 13.98
C GLY A 567 -4.30 -4.11 12.58
N ASP A 568 -5.56 -4.53 12.39
CA ASP A 568 -6.22 -4.42 11.09
C ASP A 568 -6.64 -2.98 10.79
N ARG A 569 -6.73 -2.66 9.50
CA ARG A 569 -7.35 -1.42 9.03
C ARG A 569 -8.82 -1.67 8.75
N VAL A 570 -9.67 -0.94 9.47
CA VAL A 570 -11.13 -1.01 9.35
C VAL A 570 -11.59 0.00 8.29
N PRO A 571 -12.14 -0.46 7.14
CA PRO A 571 -12.78 0.41 6.17
C PRO A 571 -14.19 0.79 6.64
N TYR A 572 -14.56 2.05 6.49
CA TYR A 572 -15.91 2.53 6.82
C TYR A 572 -16.33 3.72 5.97
N VAL A 573 -17.63 3.93 5.87
CA VAL A 573 -18.25 5.15 5.32
C VAL A 573 -19.13 5.81 6.37
N ILE A 574 -19.43 7.10 6.20
CA ILE A 574 -20.33 7.83 7.09
C ILE A 574 -21.73 7.92 6.46
N VAL A 575 -22.71 7.28 7.11
CA VAL A 575 -24.11 7.28 6.69
C VAL A 575 -24.87 8.48 7.27
N SER A 576 -25.96 8.87 6.60
CA SER A 576 -26.84 9.93 7.07
C SER A 576 -27.64 9.45 8.27
N ALA A 577 -27.76 10.33 9.28
CA ALA A 577 -28.56 10.10 10.49
C ALA A 577 -29.26 11.40 10.90
N ALA A 578 -30.03 11.36 12.00
CA ALA A 578 -30.65 12.56 12.55
C ALA A 578 -29.61 13.66 12.85
N LYS A 579 -30.05 14.92 12.77
CA LYS A 579 -29.19 16.07 13.00
C LYS A 579 -28.61 16.02 14.42
N GLY A 580 -27.31 16.23 14.56
CA GLY A 580 -26.61 16.23 15.86
C GLY A 580 -26.09 14.86 16.32
N VAL A 581 -26.38 13.78 15.59
CA VAL A 581 -25.80 12.46 15.91
C VAL A 581 -24.29 12.47 15.68
N ALA A 582 -23.55 12.00 16.67
CA ALA A 582 -22.10 11.97 16.65
C ALA A 582 -21.55 11.10 15.50
N ALA A 583 -20.44 11.53 14.89
CA ALA A 583 -19.88 10.87 13.70
C ALA A 583 -19.49 9.40 13.93
N TYR A 584 -19.10 9.01 15.14
CA TYR A 584 -18.74 7.62 15.43
C TYR A 584 -19.93 6.66 15.35
N LEU A 585 -21.15 7.11 15.68
CA LEU A 585 -22.37 6.31 15.56
C LEU A 585 -22.82 6.13 14.10
N LYS A 586 -22.44 7.09 13.24
CA LYS A 586 -22.78 7.11 11.82
C LYS A 586 -21.84 6.30 10.93
N SER A 587 -20.83 5.65 11.50
CA SER A 587 -19.89 4.83 10.73
C SER A 587 -20.51 3.47 10.39
N GLU A 588 -20.36 3.00 9.15
CA GLU A 588 -20.88 1.69 8.73
C GLU A 588 -19.97 1.01 7.70
N ASP A 589 -20.05 -0.31 7.61
CA ASP A 589 -19.30 -1.11 6.64
C ASP A 589 -19.80 -0.84 5.21
N PRO A 590 -18.91 -0.59 4.22
CA PRO A 590 -19.33 -0.24 2.86
C PRO A 590 -20.17 -1.32 2.17
N ILE A 591 -19.96 -2.60 2.46
CA ILE A 591 -20.74 -3.70 1.87
C ILE A 591 -22.15 -3.68 2.47
N TYR A 592 -22.23 -3.57 3.79
CA TYR A 592 -23.51 -3.46 4.49
C TYR A 592 -24.34 -2.27 3.97
N VAL A 593 -23.69 -1.11 3.73
CA VAL A 593 -24.34 0.07 3.15
C VAL A 593 -24.89 -0.20 1.75
N LEU A 594 -24.13 -0.88 0.89
CA LEU A 594 -24.55 -1.24 -0.46
C LEU A 594 -25.72 -2.21 -0.46
N GLU A 595 -25.68 -3.26 0.36
CA GLU A 595 -26.76 -4.26 0.45
C GLU A 595 -28.06 -3.62 0.92
N ASN A 596 -27.97 -2.77 1.95
CA ASN A 596 -29.11 -2.17 2.63
C ASN A 596 -29.57 -0.82 2.05
N ASN A 597 -28.90 -0.29 1.03
CA ASN A 597 -29.17 1.04 0.46
C ASN A 597 -29.22 2.15 1.51
N MET A 598 -28.24 2.18 2.41
CA MET A 598 -28.18 3.22 3.43
C MET A 598 -27.71 4.55 2.79
N PRO A 599 -28.39 5.68 3.04
CA PRO A 599 -27.99 6.96 2.46
C PRO A 599 -26.67 7.45 3.05
N ILE A 600 -25.80 7.99 2.20
CA ILE A 600 -24.52 8.58 2.60
C ILE A 600 -24.72 10.02 3.09
N ASP A 601 -23.99 10.41 4.14
CA ASP A 601 -24.00 11.78 4.66
C ASP A 601 -23.14 12.70 3.77
N THR A 602 -23.72 13.19 2.67
CA THR A 602 -23.02 14.06 1.71
C THR A 602 -22.56 15.38 2.35
N GLN A 603 -23.28 15.87 3.37
CA GLN A 603 -22.92 17.10 4.09
C GLN A 603 -21.65 16.89 4.92
N TYR A 604 -21.52 15.75 5.61
CA TYR A 604 -20.30 15.38 6.33
C TYR A 604 -19.08 15.37 5.40
N TYR A 605 -19.18 14.73 4.23
CA TYR A 605 -18.07 14.66 3.27
C TYR A 605 -17.74 16.05 2.69
N LEU A 606 -18.74 16.88 2.41
CA LEU A 606 -18.51 18.24 1.91
C LEU A 606 -17.78 19.10 2.95
N GLU A 607 -18.31 19.20 4.18
CA GLU A 607 -17.80 20.12 5.20
C GLU A 607 -16.53 19.61 5.90
N GLN A 608 -16.48 18.32 6.23
CA GLN A 608 -15.40 17.77 7.05
C GLN A 608 -14.24 17.23 6.22
N GLN A 609 -14.51 16.67 5.04
CA GLN A 609 -13.49 16.04 4.19
C GLN A 609 -13.00 16.96 3.08
N LEU A 610 -13.89 17.62 2.32
CA LEU A 610 -13.51 18.40 1.13
C LEU A 610 -13.25 19.88 1.40
N ALA A 611 -14.07 20.55 2.21
CA ALA A 611 -13.99 22.00 2.38
C ALA A 611 -12.63 22.45 2.92
N LYS A 612 -12.18 21.89 4.04
CA LYS A 612 -10.93 22.34 4.71
C LYS A 612 -9.69 22.19 3.81
N PRO A 613 -9.47 21.06 3.10
CA PRO A 613 -8.35 20.93 2.19
C PRO A 613 -8.45 21.86 0.97
N LEU A 614 -9.64 22.05 0.40
CA LEU A 614 -9.84 22.94 -0.75
C LEU A 614 -9.55 24.39 -0.39
N LEU A 615 -10.09 24.87 0.73
CA LEU A 615 -9.87 26.24 1.20
C LEU A 615 -8.38 26.53 1.39
N ARG A 616 -7.63 25.63 2.03
CA ARG A 616 -6.19 25.75 2.22
C ARG A 616 -5.38 25.88 0.91
N VAL A 617 -5.83 25.26 -0.17
CA VAL A 617 -5.15 25.30 -1.47
C VAL A 617 -5.55 26.53 -2.27
N PHE A 618 -6.83 26.90 -2.25
CA PHE A 618 -7.36 27.97 -3.10
C PHE A 618 -7.35 29.37 -2.46
N GLU A 619 -7.35 29.48 -1.13
CA GLU A 619 -7.28 30.78 -0.42
C GLU A 619 -6.05 31.60 -0.81
N PRO A 620 -4.82 31.04 -0.86
CA PRO A 620 -3.63 31.80 -1.27
C PRO A 620 -3.67 32.30 -2.73
N ILE A 621 -4.58 31.76 -3.55
CA ILE A 621 -4.64 32.02 -5.00
C ILE A 621 -5.79 32.99 -5.32
N LEU A 622 -6.97 32.76 -4.73
CA LEU A 622 -8.19 33.51 -5.00
C LEU A 622 -8.43 34.65 -3.99
N GLY A 623 -7.76 34.61 -2.83
CA GLY A 623 -7.98 35.49 -1.69
C GLY A 623 -8.92 34.89 -0.63
N GLU A 624 -8.74 35.33 0.62
CA GLU A 624 -9.56 34.90 1.78
C GLU A 624 -11.05 35.24 1.55
N GLY A 625 -11.94 34.32 1.95
CA GLY A 625 -13.40 34.45 1.80
C GLY A 625 -13.95 34.27 0.37
N ARG A 626 -13.17 34.61 -0.67
CA ARG A 626 -13.55 34.35 -2.07
C ARG A 626 -13.52 32.86 -2.39
N ALA A 627 -12.54 32.11 -1.89
CA ALA A 627 -12.47 30.66 -2.10
C ALA A 627 -13.71 29.94 -1.52
N GLU A 628 -14.13 30.30 -0.31
CA GLU A 628 -15.32 29.70 0.34
C GLU A 628 -16.60 30.02 -0.42
N SER A 629 -16.80 31.29 -0.77
CA SER A 629 -17.98 31.72 -1.51
C SER A 629 -18.05 31.16 -2.93
N VAL A 630 -16.92 30.94 -3.61
CA VAL A 630 -16.91 30.39 -4.97
C VAL A 630 -17.04 28.86 -4.97
N LEU A 631 -16.42 28.16 -4.03
CA LEU A 631 -16.35 26.69 -4.04
C LEU A 631 -17.50 26.03 -3.25
N LEU A 632 -17.91 26.60 -2.12
CA LEU A 632 -18.85 25.96 -1.20
C LEU A 632 -20.25 26.57 -1.27
N ARG A 633 -20.38 27.78 -1.81
CA ARG A 633 -21.66 28.47 -2.02
C ARG A 633 -21.88 28.64 -3.52
N GLY A 634 -23.02 28.21 -4.05
CA GLY A 634 -23.28 28.34 -5.47
C GLY A 634 -24.43 27.48 -5.95
N GLU A 635 -24.73 27.57 -7.24
CA GLU A 635 -25.77 26.75 -7.87
C GLU A 635 -25.42 25.26 -7.83
N HIS A 636 -24.13 24.94 -7.98
CA HIS A 636 -23.61 23.57 -7.93
C HIS A 636 -23.82 22.87 -6.57
N THR A 637 -24.10 23.63 -5.49
CA THR A 637 -24.43 23.06 -4.17
C THR A 637 -25.91 23.04 -3.83
N ARG A 638 -26.78 23.60 -4.69
CA ARG A 638 -28.24 23.65 -4.47
C ARG A 638 -28.95 22.37 -4.89
N CYS A 639 -28.39 21.62 -5.83
CA CYS A 639 -28.94 20.33 -6.26
C CYS A 639 -28.55 19.23 -5.27
N LYS A 640 -29.53 18.72 -4.50
CA LYS A 640 -29.34 17.60 -3.58
C LYS A 640 -30.25 16.44 -3.96
N THR A 641 -29.68 15.28 -4.23
CA THR A 641 -30.45 14.05 -4.44
C THR A 641 -30.49 13.28 -3.12
N VAL A 642 -31.69 13.11 -2.55
CA VAL A 642 -31.88 12.39 -1.29
C VAL A 642 -32.34 10.97 -1.59
N LEU A 643 -31.51 9.99 -1.23
CA LEU A 643 -31.90 8.58 -1.23
C LEU A 643 -32.70 8.23 0.03
N THR A 644 -33.72 7.39 -0.12
CA THR A 644 -34.45 6.80 0.99
C THR A 644 -33.83 5.45 1.39
N SER A 645 -33.55 5.28 2.68
CA SER A 645 -33.03 4.02 3.25
C SER A 645 -34.07 2.91 3.13
N ARG A 646 -33.63 1.66 2.87
CA ARG A 646 -34.49 0.47 3.02
C ARG A 646 -34.54 -0.04 4.47
N VAL A 647 -33.63 0.44 5.33
CA VAL A 647 -33.53 0.02 6.73
C VAL A 647 -34.26 1.02 7.62
N GLY A 648 -35.19 0.51 8.41
CA GLY A 648 -35.96 1.24 9.41
C GLY A 648 -37.38 0.69 9.56
N GLY A 649 -37.88 0.57 10.78
CA GLY A 649 -39.21 -0.01 11.05
C GLY A 649 -40.35 0.67 10.29
N LEU A 650 -40.24 1.97 10.01
CA LEU A 650 -41.24 2.72 9.24
C LEU A 650 -41.20 2.38 7.72
N MET A 651 -40.02 2.09 7.17
CA MET A 651 -39.84 1.82 5.74
C MET A 651 -40.33 0.42 5.34
N ALA A 652 -40.48 -0.49 6.30
CA ALA A 652 -41.15 -1.78 6.09
C ALA A 652 -42.65 -1.62 5.72
N PHE A 653 -43.28 -0.51 6.11
CA PHE A 653 -44.68 -0.19 5.81
C PHE A 653 -44.84 0.80 4.63
N ALA A 654 -43.74 1.27 4.05
CA ALA A 654 -43.78 2.22 2.95
C ALA A 654 -44.15 1.51 1.64
N THR A 655 -45.30 1.87 1.06
CA THR A 655 -45.71 1.38 -0.27
C THR A 655 -45.06 2.24 -1.35
N LYS A 656 -44.26 1.61 -2.22
CA LYS A 656 -43.60 2.30 -3.33
C LYS A 656 -44.62 2.59 -4.42
N ARG A 657 -45.05 3.86 -4.55
CA ARG A 657 -45.86 4.31 -5.69
C ARG A 657 -44.99 4.50 -6.93
N SER A 658 -45.50 4.07 -8.08
CA SER A 658 -44.86 4.29 -9.38
C SER A 658 -44.93 5.77 -9.75
N THR A 659 -43.88 6.33 -10.34
CA THR A 659 -43.83 7.73 -10.80
C THR A 659 -43.53 7.81 -12.30
N CYS A 660 -44.07 8.80 -12.98
CA CYS A 660 -43.80 9.08 -14.39
C CYS A 660 -42.32 9.41 -14.60
N LEU A 661 -41.65 8.78 -15.56
CA LEU A 661 -40.23 9.03 -15.84
C LEU A 661 -39.95 10.43 -16.42
N GLY A 662 -40.90 11.00 -17.15
CA GLY A 662 -40.78 12.36 -17.70
C GLY A 662 -40.97 13.45 -16.65
N CYS A 663 -42.15 13.50 -16.02
CA CYS A 663 -42.56 14.60 -15.14
C CYS A 663 -42.53 14.28 -13.63
N ARG A 664 -42.14 13.06 -13.23
CA ARG A 664 -42.08 12.59 -11.83
C ARG A 664 -43.43 12.58 -11.08
N ALA A 665 -44.55 12.80 -11.76
CA ALA A 665 -45.88 12.71 -11.17
C ALA A 665 -46.19 11.27 -10.69
N SER A 666 -46.88 11.13 -9.56
CA SER A 666 -47.33 9.82 -9.05
C SER A 666 -48.34 9.19 -10.01
N LEU A 667 -48.12 7.92 -10.36
CA LEU A 667 -49.00 7.14 -11.21
C LEU A 667 -49.85 6.19 -10.38
N PRO A 668 -51.15 6.01 -10.72
CA PRO A 668 -52.02 5.02 -10.10
C PRO A 668 -51.77 3.59 -10.63
N HIS A 669 -50.93 3.44 -11.65
CA HIS A 669 -50.62 2.20 -12.36
C HIS A 669 -49.10 2.04 -12.50
N HIS A 670 -48.64 0.84 -12.87
CA HIS A 670 -47.21 0.51 -12.95
C HIS A 670 -46.50 0.96 -14.25
N GLY A 671 -47.21 1.59 -15.17
CA GLY A 671 -46.66 2.06 -16.45
C GLY A 671 -45.54 3.10 -16.30
N ALA A 672 -44.72 3.27 -17.33
CA ALA A 672 -43.53 4.15 -17.32
C ALA A 672 -43.85 5.65 -17.37
N VAL A 673 -44.86 6.05 -18.14
CA VAL A 673 -45.20 7.45 -18.46
C VAL A 673 -46.63 7.80 -18.05
N CYS A 674 -46.88 9.07 -17.72
CA CYS A 674 -48.24 9.58 -17.52
C CYS A 674 -48.89 9.93 -18.86
N LYS A 675 -50.21 10.12 -18.86
CA LYS A 675 -51.01 10.49 -20.05
C LYS A 675 -50.47 11.71 -20.81
N PHE A 676 -49.87 12.67 -20.10
CA PHE A 676 -49.33 13.90 -20.70
C PHE A 676 -47.91 13.74 -21.29
N CYS A 677 -47.16 12.72 -20.87
CA CYS A 677 -45.79 12.49 -21.34
C CYS A 677 -45.70 11.35 -22.36
N VAL A 678 -46.84 10.82 -22.82
CA VAL A 678 -46.88 9.72 -23.80
C VAL A 678 -46.25 10.13 -25.13
N GLU A 679 -46.43 11.39 -25.54
CA GLU A 679 -45.85 11.89 -26.81
C GLU A 679 -44.31 11.81 -26.82
N HIS A 680 -43.67 12.03 -25.67
CA HIS A 680 -42.21 11.91 -25.50
C HIS A 680 -41.76 10.52 -25.05
N GLN A 681 -42.63 9.50 -25.11
CA GLN A 681 -42.31 8.15 -24.62
C GLN A 681 -41.12 7.52 -25.36
N SER A 682 -41.02 7.72 -26.69
CA SER A 682 -39.92 7.19 -27.49
C SER A 682 -38.56 7.76 -27.09
N GLU A 683 -38.49 9.09 -26.88
CA GLU A 683 -37.29 9.77 -26.43
C GLU A 683 -36.87 9.32 -25.03
N LEU A 684 -37.83 9.22 -24.10
CA LEU A 684 -37.57 8.73 -22.75
C LEU A 684 -37.08 7.28 -22.75
N TYR A 685 -37.66 6.43 -23.59
CA TYR A 685 -37.22 5.05 -23.74
C TYR A 685 -35.78 4.97 -24.27
N GLN A 686 -35.46 5.69 -25.34
CA GLN A 686 -34.10 5.71 -25.92
C GLN A 686 -33.05 6.15 -24.90
N LYS A 687 -33.38 7.16 -24.08
CA LYS A 687 -32.49 7.65 -23.02
C LYS A 687 -32.21 6.58 -21.95
N GLU A 688 -33.25 5.92 -21.45
CA GLU A 688 -33.11 4.91 -20.39
C GLU A 688 -32.42 3.63 -20.92
N VAL A 689 -32.66 3.26 -22.18
CA VAL A 689 -31.98 2.13 -22.84
C VAL A 689 -30.51 2.44 -23.12
N SER A 690 -30.17 3.67 -23.53
CA SER A 690 -28.77 4.08 -23.68
C SER A 690 -28.02 4.02 -22.34
N HIS A 691 -28.67 4.42 -21.24
CA HIS A 691 -28.12 4.26 -19.90
C HIS A 691 -27.94 2.77 -19.53
N LEU A 692 -28.93 1.93 -19.80
CA LEU A 692 -28.85 0.49 -19.57
C LEU A 692 -27.66 -0.13 -20.31
N ALA A 693 -27.50 0.17 -21.60
CA ALA A 693 -26.38 -0.30 -22.42
C ALA A 693 -25.01 0.12 -21.84
N ALA A 694 -24.89 1.35 -21.33
CA ALA A 694 -23.67 1.81 -20.68
C ALA A 694 -23.37 1.04 -19.37
N LEU A 695 -24.41 0.69 -18.60
CA LEU A 695 -24.27 -0.15 -17.41
C LEU A 695 -23.91 -1.60 -17.76
N GLU A 696 -24.48 -2.17 -18.82
CA GLU A 696 -24.16 -3.51 -19.32
C GLU A 696 -22.70 -3.62 -19.80
N GLU A 697 -22.22 -2.63 -20.55
CA GLU A 697 -20.81 -2.58 -20.98
C GLU A 697 -19.90 -2.54 -19.74
N LYS A 698 -20.22 -1.67 -18.77
CA LYS A 698 -19.45 -1.53 -17.54
C LYS A 698 -19.48 -2.82 -16.70
N PHE A 699 -20.64 -3.48 -16.60
CA PHE A 699 -20.79 -4.75 -15.91
C PHE A 699 -19.90 -5.81 -16.54
N SER A 700 -20.01 -6.01 -17.85
CA SER A 700 -19.22 -6.98 -18.61
C SER A 700 -17.72 -6.73 -18.44
N ARG A 701 -17.26 -5.49 -18.57
CA ARG A 701 -15.84 -5.13 -18.39
C ARG A 701 -15.32 -5.45 -17.00
N LEU A 702 -16.08 -5.13 -15.95
CA LEU A 702 -15.64 -5.37 -14.56
C LEU A 702 -15.61 -6.87 -14.22
N TRP A 703 -16.64 -7.62 -14.62
CA TRP A 703 -16.72 -9.05 -14.33
C TRP A 703 -15.73 -9.89 -15.14
N THR A 704 -15.53 -9.57 -16.43
CA THR A 704 -14.47 -10.22 -17.23
C THR A 704 -13.08 -9.87 -16.71
N GLN A 705 -12.86 -8.66 -16.20
CA GLN A 705 -11.59 -8.33 -15.55
C GLN A 705 -11.35 -9.17 -14.29
N CYS A 706 -12.40 -9.47 -13.52
CA CYS A 706 -12.28 -10.39 -12.38
C CYS A 706 -11.90 -11.82 -12.82
N GLN A 707 -12.47 -12.34 -13.92
CA GLN A 707 -12.09 -13.65 -14.46
C GLN A 707 -10.62 -13.68 -14.91
N ARG A 708 -10.16 -12.62 -15.60
CA ARG A 708 -8.73 -12.47 -15.99
C ARG A 708 -7.81 -12.42 -14.77
N CYS A 709 -8.22 -11.72 -13.72
CA CYS A 709 -7.47 -11.64 -12.46
C CYS A 709 -7.41 -13.00 -11.73
N GLN A 710 -8.51 -13.76 -11.74
CA GLN A 710 -8.56 -15.11 -11.18
C GLN A 710 -7.71 -16.09 -11.99
N GLY A 711 -7.65 -15.91 -13.31
CA GLY A 711 -6.93 -16.78 -14.24
C GLY A 711 -7.76 -17.96 -14.77
N SER A 712 -9.04 -18.04 -14.41
CA SER A 712 -9.99 -19.04 -14.93
C SER A 712 -11.19 -18.35 -15.58
N LEU A 713 -11.65 -18.91 -16.69
CA LEU A 713 -12.87 -18.48 -17.39
C LEU A 713 -14.09 -19.36 -17.09
N HIS A 714 -13.85 -20.57 -16.55
CA HIS A 714 -14.88 -21.60 -16.38
C HIS A 714 -15.28 -21.83 -14.93
N GLU A 715 -14.62 -21.15 -13.99
CA GLU A 715 -14.90 -21.27 -12.56
C GLU A 715 -15.44 -19.96 -11.99
N ASP A 716 -16.24 -20.07 -10.93
CA ASP A 716 -16.81 -18.90 -10.25
C ASP A 716 -15.73 -18.02 -9.61
N VAL A 717 -15.95 -16.71 -9.67
CA VAL A 717 -15.12 -15.68 -9.03
C VAL A 717 -15.55 -15.52 -7.56
N LEU A 718 -14.75 -16.02 -6.61
CA LEU A 718 -15.06 -16.01 -5.18
C LEU A 718 -14.33 -14.91 -4.39
N CYS A 719 -13.71 -13.96 -5.09
CA CYS A 719 -12.88 -12.93 -4.48
C CYS A 719 -13.67 -11.96 -3.58
N THR A 720 -13.23 -11.76 -2.34
CA THR A 720 -13.78 -10.77 -1.38
C THR A 720 -12.77 -9.68 -1.00
N SER A 721 -11.78 -9.42 -1.85
CA SER A 721 -10.69 -8.51 -1.50
C SER A 721 -11.16 -7.06 -1.36
N ARG A 722 -11.14 -6.56 -0.11
CA ARG A 722 -11.54 -5.18 0.25
C ARG A 722 -10.55 -4.11 -0.23
N ASP A 723 -9.32 -4.51 -0.58
CA ASP A 723 -8.29 -3.62 -1.10
C ASP A 723 -8.39 -3.40 -2.62
N CYS A 724 -9.20 -4.20 -3.32
CA CYS A 724 -9.37 -4.09 -4.75
C CYS A 724 -10.39 -3.01 -5.11
N PRO A 725 -10.06 -2.00 -5.94
CA PRO A 725 -11.02 -0.98 -6.34
C PRO A 725 -12.21 -1.56 -7.12
N ILE A 726 -11.99 -2.65 -7.88
CA ILE A 726 -13.02 -3.33 -8.66
C ILE A 726 -14.06 -4.00 -7.75
N PHE A 727 -13.69 -4.40 -6.53
CA PHE A 727 -14.55 -5.18 -5.64
C PHE A 727 -15.87 -4.46 -5.30
N TYR A 728 -15.79 -3.20 -4.88
CA TYR A 728 -16.98 -2.39 -4.58
C TYR A 728 -17.69 -1.94 -5.86
N MET A 729 -16.91 -1.58 -6.90
CA MET A 729 -17.47 -1.13 -8.18
C MET A 729 -18.34 -2.20 -8.86
N ARG A 730 -17.89 -3.46 -8.91
CA ARG A 730 -18.68 -4.53 -9.56
C ARG A 730 -19.98 -4.83 -8.80
N LYS A 731 -19.96 -4.75 -7.46
CA LYS A 731 -21.16 -4.97 -6.63
C LYS A 731 -22.16 -3.82 -6.78
N LYS A 732 -21.67 -2.58 -6.88
CA LYS A 732 -22.51 -1.43 -7.19
C LYS A 732 -23.13 -1.53 -8.59
N VAL A 733 -22.31 -1.78 -9.62
CA VAL A 733 -22.80 -1.86 -11.00
C VAL A 733 -23.81 -3.00 -11.18
N GLN A 734 -23.61 -4.14 -10.51
CA GLN A 734 -24.61 -5.21 -10.47
C GLN A 734 -25.97 -4.71 -9.98
N LYS A 735 -25.98 -3.96 -8.88
CA LYS A 735 -27.22 -3.41 -8.31
C LYS A 735 -27.84 -2.30 -9.17
N ASP A 736 -27.01 -1.39 -9.68
CA ASP A 736 -27.46 -0.31 -10.57
C ASP A 736 -28.08 -0.88 -11.86
N LEU A 737 -27.51 -1.97 -12.39
CA LEU A 737 -28.03 -2.68 -13.56
C LEU A 737 -29.39 -3.33 -13.26
N ASP A 738 -29.51 -4.06 -12.14
CA ASP A 738 -30.78 -4.68 -11.72
C ASP A 738 -31.90 -3.62 -11.54
N ASP A 739 -31.57 -2.46 -10.96
CA ASP A 739 -32.53 -1.38 -10.76
C ASP A 739 -32.92 -0.70 -12.09
N GLN A 740 -31.97 -0.52 -13.03
CA GLN A 740 -32.22 0.07 -14.35
C GLN A 740 -33.00 -0.87 -15.28
N GLU A 741 -32.72 -2.17 -15.25
CA GLU A 741 -33.46 -3.18 -16.02
C GLU A 741 -34.94 -3.19 -15.61
N ARG A 742 -35.21 -3.16 -14.30
CA ARG A 742 -36.59 -3.04 -13.77
C ARG A 742 -37.28 -1.74 -14.18
N LEU A 743 -36.52 -0.66 -14.37
CA LEU A 743 -37.05 0.63 -14.83
C LEU A 743 -37.46 0.54 -16.30
N VAL A 744 -36.59 -0.02 -17.16
CA VAL A 744 -36.86 -0.21 -18.60
C VAL A 744 -38.02 -1.20 -18.82
N ALA A 745 -38.13 -2.24 -17.99
CA ALA A 745 -39.24 -3.20 -18.05
C ALA A 745 -40.64 -2.56 -17.89
N ARG A 746 -40.73 -1.34 -17.32
CA ARG A 746 -42.01 -0.60 -17.18
C ARG A 746 -42.61 -0.14 -18.51
N PHE A 747 -41.82 -0.10 -19.58
CA PHE A 747 -42.30 0.22 -20.93
C PHE A 747 -42.98 -0.97 -21.61
N GLY A 748 -42.91 -2.17 -21.01
CA GLY A 748 -43.44 -3.41 -21.57
C GLY A 748 -42.37 -4.21 -22.31
N PRO A 749 -42.64 -5.51 -22.58
CA PRO A 749 -41.74 -6.32 -23.39
C PRO A 749 -41.70 -5.80 -24.83
N PRO A 750 -40.53 -5.78 -25.49
CA PRO A 750 -40.47 -5.54 -26.92
C PRO A 750 -41.20 -6.70 -27.61
N THR A 751 -42.35 -6.39 -28.20
CA THR A 751 -43.11 -7.33 -29.03
C THR A 751 -42.81 -6.96 -30.48
N TRP A 752 -42.28 -7.93 -31.22
CA TRP A 752 -41.92 -7.81 -32.62
C TRP A 752 -43.01 -8.42 -33.48
#